data_AF-R8AMZ0-F1
#
_entry.id   AF-R8AMZ0-F1
#
_cell.length_a   1.000
_cell.length_b   1.000
_cell.length_c   1.000
_cell.angle_alpha   90.00
_cell.angle_beta   90.00
_cell.angle_gamma   90.00
#
_symmetry.space_group_name_H-M   'P 1'
#
loop_
_entity.id
_entity.type
_entity.pdbx_description
1 polymer ?
#
loop_
_entity_poly.entity_id
_entity_poly.type
_entity_poly.pdbx_seq_one_letter_code
_entity_poly.pdbx_strand_id
1 'polypeptide(L)'
;MSQDLTQIRQHISQLDRSLLKLLAERRQLALDVARSKEKSLTALRDTEREQILLSALIQQAHELQLDPHYVTQIYHTIIEDSVLTQQAYLQQQLNPAQTQQHKIAFLGMRGSYSHLAARKYAARHTGRLVEISCRTFDEILKQVEQGQADYGVLPIENTSSGSINDVYDLLQHTQLSIVGELTHPIEHCLLVAQETSADQIHTVYSHPQPLQQCSQFLATLGQVQLEFCESSSHAMQKVAQLQSPHVAAISNAEGGELYGLHALQGNIANQQENISRFIVVAREPVEVAAQVSAKTTLIMSTAQHAGSLVEALLILRDHGINMSKLESRPINGRPWEEMFYLDVEGNLSEARMQSALRLLSRQTRYVKVLGCYPSETVIPTEVPPEAHIPHSREAMHLSAQPILGHGIESRERTTATEDTHDLDAAPCRNVRIGAVTLGGQQPFRVFAGPTHGASREALLQSAATVKQFGGALFSLPLTLAEEAQANSGAQQTLTDLLRDISRRYQLPLLLPVTTTTHLTTLAAKADLLYIPPQAMHNTALLHAAGKTPCPVMLSRAPDMDNAALLAVANTVRSQGNQQVILCETGSQRTTESAPSWDLVTTAQLCQQADMPVVVAPSVFASDTRLLPTLVQAARSAGAHGVLLPLALPGDASITAETDSTAALDALAFGELMQTLR
;
A
#
# COMPACT_ATOMS: atom_id res chain seq x y z
N MET A 1 -26.60 59.67 -20.56
CA MET A 1 -27.81 58.90 -20.19
C MET A 1 -27.33 57.67 -19.43
N SER A 2 -27.65 57.54 -18.14
CA SER A 2 -27.34 56.32 -17.40
C SER A 2 -28.21 55.20 -17.96
N GLN A 3 -27.59 54.15 -18.49
CA GLN A 3 -28.31 52.94 -18.87
C GLN A 3 -29.08 52.40 -17.65
N ASP A 4 -30.31 51.92 -17.88
CA ASP A 4 -31.12 51.32 -16.83
C ASP A 4 -30.44 50.05 -16.30
N LEU A 5 -30.19 50.01 -14.99
CA LEU A 5 -29.55 48.91 -14.29
C LEU A 5 -30.22 47.56 -14.59
N THR A 6 -31.55 47.57 -14.78
CA THR A 6 -32.32 46.36 -15.09
C THR A 6 -31.94 45.80 -16.47
N GLN A 7 -31.82 46.68 -17.47
CA GLN A 7 -31.44 46.29 -18.83
C GLN A 7 -29.99 45.79 -18.89
N ILE A 8 -29.07 46.42 -18.15
CA ILE A 8 -27.68 45.96 -18.03
C ILE A 8 -27.63 44.54 -17.45
N ARG A 9 -28.35 44.28 -16.34
CA ARG A 9 -28.39 42.94 -15.71
C ARG A 9 -28.98 41.87 -16.63
N GLN A 10 -29.97 42.21 -17.44
CA GLN A 10 -30.53 41.31 -18.45
C GLN A 10 -29.52 40.98 -19.56
N HIS A 11 -28.77 41.97 -20.04
CA HIS A 11 -27.69 41.74 -21.01
C HIS A 11 -26.58 40.85 -20.43
N ILE A 12 -26.15 41.08 -19.20
CA ILE A 12 -25.17 40.22 -18.50
C ILE A 12 -25.70 38.77 -18.44
N SER A 13 -26.95 38.59 -18.01
CA SER A 13 -27.57 37.26 -17.94
C SER A 13 -27.62 36.54 -19.30
N GLN A 14 -27.77 37.29 -20.40
CA GLN A 14 -27.75 36.73 -21.75
C GLN A 14 -26.33 36.32 -22.19
N LEU A 15 -25.32 37.09 -21.83
CA LEU A 15 -23.91 36.74 -22.05
C LEU A 15 -23.54 35.48 -21.26
N ASP A 16 -23.94 35.39 -19.99
CA ASP A 16 -23.68 34.21 -19.14
C ASP A 16 -24.27 32.93 -19.74
N ARG A 17 -25.50 33.00 -20.25
CA ARG A 17 -26.13 31.87 -20.96
C ARG A 17 -25.36 31.47 -22.22
N SER A 18 -24.74 32.43 -22.90
CA SER A 18 -23.93 32.17 -24.10
C SER A 18 -22.60 31.53 -23.74
N LEU A 19 -21.95 31.99 -22.66
CA LEU A 19 -20.74 31.37 -22.10
C LEU A 19 -21.00 29.90 -21.72
N LEU A 20 -22.12 29.61 -21.05
CA LEU A 20 -22.50 28.23 -20.71
C LEU A 20 -22.66 27.33 -21.94
N LYS A 21 -23.23 27.84 -23.04
CA LYS A 21 -23.34 27.09 -24.29
C LYS A 21 -21.97 26.80 -24.91
N LEU A 22 -21.08 27.79 -24.94
CA LEU A 22 -19.72 27.64 -25.48
C LEU A 22 -18.89 26.66 -24.65
N LEU A 23 -19.01 26.69 -23.32
CA LEU A 23 -18.36 25.71 -22.44
C LEU A 23 -18.88 24.29 -22.69
N ALA A 24 -20.19 24.12 -22.86
CA ALA A 24 -20.78 22.83 -23.19
C ALA A 24 -20.30 22.28 -24.55
N GLU A 25 -20.23 23.13 -25.57
CA GLU A 25 -19.71 22.77 -26.90
C GLU A 25 -18.22 22.39 -26.82
N ARG A 26 -17.41 23.16 -26.10
CA ARG A 26 -16.00 22.86 -25.87
C ARG A 26 -15.81 21.51 -25.15
N ARG A 27 -16.66 21.19 -24.17
CA ARG A 27 -16.63 19.89 -23.49
C ARG A 27 -16.93 18.73 -24.45
N GLN A 28 -17.84 18.90 -25.42
CA GLN A 28 -18.07 17.88 -26.46
C GLN A 28 -16.85 17.68 -27.35
N LEU A 29 -16.22 18.78 -27.78
CA LEU A 29 -14.97 18.70 -28.56
C LEU A 29 -13.83 18.05 -27.78
N ALA A 30 -13.74 18.29 -26.46
CA ALA A 30 -12.77 17.60 -25.61
C ALA A 30 -13.01 16.08 -25.59
N LEU A 31 -14.26 15.62 -25.54
CA LEU A 31 -14.59 14.20 -25.65
C LEU A 31 -14.25 13.63 -27.03
N ASP A 32 -14.47 14.37 -28.11
CA ASP A 32 -14.08 13.95 -29.46
C ASP A 32 -12.55 13.82 -29.59
N VAL A 33 -11.78 14.70 -28.94
CA VAL A 33 -10.32 14.57 -28.82
C VAL A 33 -9.94 13.28 -28.08
N ALA A 34 -10.60 12.94 -26.97
CA ALA A 34 -10.36 11.67 -26.27
C ALA A 34 -10.62 10.47 -27.18
N ARG A 35 -11.74 10.45 -27.91
CA ARG A 35 -12.06 9.37 -28.89
C ARG A 35 -11.02 9.26 -30.01
N SER A 36 -10.44 10.38 -30.44
CA SER A 36 -9.37 10.38 -31.43
C SER A 36 -8.05 9.84 -30.84
N LYS A 37 -7.69 10.26 -29.63
CA LYS A 37 -6.44 9.85 -28.94
C LYS A 37 -6.48 8.41 -28.44
N GLU A 38 -7.66 7.85 -28.22
CA GLU A 38 -7.87 6.44 -27.92
C GLU A 38 -7.21 5.54 -28.98
N LYS A 39 -7.28 5.93 -30.27
CA LYS A 39 -6.68 5.18 -31.37
C LYS A 39 -5.17 5.34 -31.50
N SER A 40 -4.62 6.49 -31.08
CA SER A 40 -3.21 6.84 -31.28
C SER A 40 -2.31 6.59 -30.07
N LEU A 41 -2.87 6.17 -28.93
CA LEU A 41 -2.17 5.94 -27.65
C LEU A 41 -1.32 7.14 -27.18
N THR A 42 -1.64 8.34 -27.64
CA THR A 42 -0.90 9.56 -27.30
C THR A 42 -1.38 10.11 -25.95
N ALA A 43 -0.48 10.72 -25.18
CA ALA A 43 -0.82 11.35 -23.90
C ALA A 43 -2.03 12.29 -24.03
N LEU A 44 -2.95 12.23 -23.07
CA LEU A 44 -4.16 13.06 -23.09
C LEU A 44 -3.81 14.54 -23.03
N ARG A 45 -2.82 14.89 -22.21
CA ARG A 45 -2.34 16.25 -22.06
C ARG A 45 -1.17 16.55 -22.98
N ASP A 46 -1.19 17.75 -23.54
CA ASP A 46 -0.17 18.25 -24.46
C ASP A 46 0.27 19.63 -23.96
N THR A 47 1.34 19.65 -23.17
CA THR A 47 1.82 20.86 -22.47
C THR A 47 2.33 21.90 -23.45
N GLU A 48 2.98 21.49 -24.54
CA GLU A 48 3.48 22.41 -25.56
C GLU A 48 2.31 23.12 -26.27
N ARG A 49 1.28 22.36 -26.67
CA ARG A 49 0.07 22.94 -27.25
C ARG A 49 -0.67 23.85 -26.28
N GLU A 50 -0.77 23.47 -25.00
CA GLU A 50 -1.39 24.30 -23.96
C GLU A 50 -0.64 25.61 -23.75
N GLN A 51 0.69 25.58 -23.72
CA GLN A 51 1.52 26.77 -23.59
C GLN A 51 1.32 27.73 -24.76
N ILE A 52 1.29 27.20 -26.00
CA ILE A 52 1.01 27.98 -27.21
C ILE A 52 -0.40 28.62 -27.13
N LEU A 53 -1.40 27.84 -26.73
CA LEU A 53 -2.77 28.31 -26.56
C LEU A 53 -2.86 29.44 -25.52
N LEU A 54 -2.28 29.25 -24.33
CA LEU A 54 -2.32 30.23 -23.26
C LEU A 54 -1.60 31.52 -23.65
N SER A 55 -0.44 31.42 -24.30
CA SER A 55 0.31 32.58 -24.79
C SER A 55 -0.52 33.39 -25.80
N ALA A 56 -1.19 32.72 -26.74
CA ALA A 56 -2.06 33.37 -27.72
C ALA A 56 -3.28 34.03 -27.06
N LEU A 57 -3.88 33.40 -26.05
CA LEU A 57 -5.02 33.95 -25.30
C LEU A 57 -4.63 35.18 -24.49
N ILE A 58 -3.44 35.18 -23.87
CA ILE A 58 -2.94 36.35 -23.15
C ILE A 58 -2.73 37.53 -24.10
N GLN A 59 -2.17 37.29 -25.30
CA GLN A 59 -2.01 38.34 -26.29
C GLN A 59 -3.36 38.95 -26.72
N GLN A 60 -4.37 38.10 -26.98
CA GLN A 60 -5.73 38.57 -27.30
C GLN A 60 -6.39 39.29 -26.13
N ALA A 61 -6.14 38.85 -24.89
CA ALA A 61 -6.64 39.51 -23.68
C ALA A 61 -6.15 40.96 -23.59
N HIS A 62 -4.87 41.21 -23.90
CA HIS A 62 -4.32 42.57 -23.97
C HIS A 62 -5.05 43.45 -24.99
N GLU A 63 -5.34 42.93 -26.19
CA GLU A 63 -6.08 43.66 -27.22
C GLU A 63 -7.51 44.02 -26.79
N LEU A 64 -8.11 43.15 -25.97
CA LEU A 64 -9.46 43.32 -25.41
C LEU A 64 -9.49 44.06 -24.06
N GLN A 65 -8.34 44.56 -23.57
CA GLN A 65 -8.20 45.24 -22.28
C GLN A 65 -8.62 44.38 -21.07
N LEU A 66 -8.42 43.06 -21.16
CA LEU A 66 -8.62 42.13 -20.06
C LEU A 66 -7.29 41.90 -19.32
N ASP A 67 -7.38 41.68 -18.01
CA ASP A 67 -6.22 41.34 -17.19
C ASP A 67 -5.66 39.96 -17.60
N PRO A 68 -4.38 39.85 -17.98
CA PRO A 68 -3.76 38.59 -18.39
C PRO A 68 -3.81 37.50 -17.33
N HIS A 69 -3.65 37.87 -16.05
CA HIS A 69 -3.62 36.91 -14.96
C HIS A 69 -4.99 36.29 -14.75
N TYR A 70 -6.04 37.11 -14.76
CA TYR A 70 -7.44 36.68 -14.73
C TYR A 70 -7.79 35.72 -15.87
N VAL A 71 -7.40 36.03 -17.12
CA VAL A 71 -7.65 35.15 -18.28
C VAL A 71 -6.92 33.82 -18.12
N THR A 72 -5.66 33.86 -17.68
CA THR A 72 -4.85 32.65 -17.45
C THR A 72 -5.52 31.73 -16.42
N GLN A 73 -6.00 32.28 -15.30
CA GLN A 73 -6.72 31.52 -14.28
C GLN A 73 -7.99 30.84 -14.84
N ILE A 74 -8.80 31.57 -15.61
CA ILE A 74 -10.03 31.01 -16.21
C ILE A 74 -9.69 29.86 -17.16
N TYR A 75 -8.71 30.06 -18.05
CA TYR A 75 -8.38 29.05 -19.04
C TYR A 75 -7.67 27.84 -18.45
N HIS A 76 -6.92 27.98 -17.36
CA HIS A 76 -6.43 26.83 -16.59
C HIS A 76 -7.58 25.96 -16.09
N THR A 77 -8.59 26.55 -15.45
CA THR A 77 -9.79 25.82 -14.98
C THR A 77 -10.52 25.12 -16.13
N ILE A 78 -10.64 25.78 -17.29
CA ILE A 78 -11.29 25.22 -18.49
C ILE A 78 -10.47 24.06 -19.09
N ILE A 79 -9.15 24.16 -19.13
CA ILE A 79 -8.24 23.10 -19.61
C ILE A 79 -8.28 21.92 -18.63
N GLU A 80 -8.21 22.19 -17.33
CA GLU A 80 -8.30 21.19 -16.26
C GLU A 80 -9.60 20.37 -16.37
N ASP A 81 -10.76 21.03 -16.50
CA ASP A 81 -12.05 20.34 -16.69
C ASP A 81 -12.02 19.41 -17.92
N SER A 82 -11.33 19.83 -18.98
CA SER A 82 -11.23 19.02 -20.20
C SER A 82 -10.35 17.80 -20.02
N VAL A 83 -9.19 17.96 -19.37
CA VAL A 83 -8.30 16.83 -19.08
C VAL A 83 -9.02 15.83 -18.17
N LEU A 84 -9.68 16.29 -17.10
CA LEU A 84 -10.43 15.44 -16.18
C LEU A 84 -11.61 14.73 -16.88
N THR A 85 -12.34 15.43 -17.74
CA THR A 85 -13.44 14.85 -18.53
C THR A 85 -12.94 13.76 -19.49
N GLN A 86 -11.82 14.01 -20.17
CA GLN A 86 -11.20 13.03 -21.09
C GLN A 86 -10.68 11.80 -20.34
N GLN A 87 -10.04 12.01 -19.18
CA GLN A 87 -9.58 10.93 -18.29
C GLN A 87 -10.77 10.08 -17.83
N ALA A 88 -11.84 10.69 -17.34
CA ALA A 88 -13.04 9.99 -16.89
C ALA A 88 -13.66 9.13 -18.01
N TYR A 89 -13.71 9.66 -19.24
CA TYR A 89 -14.19 8.91 -20.41
C TYR A 89 -13.35 7.65 -20.68
N LEU A 90 -12.02 7.77 -20.76
CA LEU A 90 -11.14 6.61 -21.02
C LEU A 90 -11.23 5.58 -19.89
N GLN A 91 -11.25 6.03 -18.63
CA GLN A 91 -11.33 5.15 -17.47
C GLN A 91 -12.65 4.38 -17.43
N GLN A 92 -13.77 4.99 -17.86
CA GLN A 92 -15.06 4.32 -17.93
C GLN A 92 -15.11 3.23 -19.03
N GLN A 93 -14.38 3.40 -20.14
CA GLN A 93 -14.29 2.38 -21.19
C GLN A 93 -13.47 1.17 -20.74
N LEU A 94 -12.37 1.41 -20.02
CA LEU A 94 -11.50 0.36 -19.46
C LEU A 94 -12.15 -0.35 -18.27
N ASN A 95 -12.88 0.39 -17.44
CA ASN A 95 -13.50 -0.11 -16.22
C ASN A 95 -15.03 0.08 -16.28
N PRO A 96 -15.76 -0.69 -17.12
CA PRO A 96 -17.20 -0.53 -17.28
C PRO A 96 -17.92 -0.82 -15.96
N ALA A 97 -18.64 0.18 -15.46
CA ALA A 97 -19.42 0.06 -14.22
C ALA A 97 -20.52 -1.01 -14.37
N GLN A 98 -20.54 -1.98 -13.46
CA GLN A 98 -21.53 -3.06 -13.47
C GLN A 98 -22.88 -2.64 -12.89
N THR A 99 -22.97 -1.49 -12.19
CA THR A 99 -24.14 -1.10 -11.41
C THR A 99 -24.61 0.33 -11.70
N GLN A 100 -25.94 0.52 -11.70
CA GLN A 100 -26.58 1.84 -11.82
C GLN A 100 -26.54 2.67 -10.53
N GLN A 101 -26.01 2.09 -9.45
CA GLN A 101 -26.00 2.67 -8.11
C GLN A 101 -24.60 2.48 -7.50
N HIS A 102 -24.08 3.54 -6.88
CA HIS A 102 -22.77 3.57 -6.23
C HIS A 102 -22.96 3.75 -4.74
N LYS A 103 -22.57 2.76 -3.94
CA LYS A 103 -22.62 2.81 -2.48
C LYS A 103 -21.26 3.24 -1.94
N ILE A 104 -21.20 4.40 -1.28
CA ILE A 104 -19.95 4.97 -0.78
C ILE A 104 -20.00 5.08 0.73
N ALA A 105 -19.07 4.42 1.40
CA ALA A 105 -18.86 4.50 2.84
C ALA A 105 -17.88 5.62 3.20
N PHE A 106 -18.20 6.41 4.24
CA PHE A 106 -17.38 7.52 4.72
C PHE A 106 -17.51 7.72 6.23
N LEU A 107 -16.56 8.45 6.83
CA LEU A 107 -16.54 8.71 8.26
C LEU A 107 -17.53 9.83 8.67
N GLY A 108 -18.34 9.56 9.68
CA GLY A 108 -19.19 10.54 10.34
C GLY A 108 -20.55 10.74 9.66
N MET A 109 -21.25 11.77 10.13
CA MET A 109 -22.60 12.09 9.66
C MET A 109 -22.58 12.97 8.41
N ARG A 110 -23.76 13.15 7.80
CA ARG A 110 -23.96 14.09 6.70
C ARG A 110 -23.47 15.49 7.07
N GLY A 111 -22.85 16.18 6.11
CA GLY A 111 -22.21 17.47 6.27
C GLY A 111 -20.78 17.43 6.80
N SER A 112 -20.23 16.26 7.15
CA SER A 112 -18.80 16.12 7.44
C SER A 112 -17.95 16.32 6.17
N TYR A 113 -16.67 16.67 6.32
CA TYR A 113 -15.77 16.77 5.16
C TYR A 113 -15.63 15.44 4.40
N SER A 114 -15.67 14.30 5.10
CA SER A 114 -15.67 12.97 4.47
C SER A 114 -16.95 12.71 3.65
N HIS A 115 -18.10 13.23 4.10
CA HIS A 115 -19.35 13.17 3.34
C HIS A 115 -19.27 14.02 2.07
N LEU A 116 -18.74 15.24 2.15
CA LEU A 116 -18.55 16.11 1.00
C LEU A 116 -17.55 15.53 0.00
N ALA A 117 -16.44 14.97 0.49
CA ALA A 117 -15.47 14.23 -0.31
C ALA A 117 -16.11 13.05 -1.06
N ALA A 118 -16.94 12.25 -0.38
CA ALA A 118 -17.67 11.15 -1.00
C ALA A 118 -18.64 11.62 -2.09
N ARG A 119 -19.37 12.72 -1.86
CA ARG A 119 -20.23 13.32 -2.89
C ARG A 119 -19.45 13.86 -4.08
N LYS A 120 -18.29 14.51 -3.84
CA LYS A 120 -17.39 15.01 -4.88
C LYS A 120 -16.89 13.85 -5.76
N TYR A 121 -16.49 12.73 -5.16
CA TYR A 121 -16.09 11.54 -5.91
C TYR A 121 -17.25 10.92 -6.70
N ALA A 122 -18.43 10.81 -6.09
CA ALA A 122 -19.62 10.27 -6.73
C ALA A 122 -20.08 11.09 -7.93
N ALA A 123 -19.96 12.42 -7.89
CA ALA A 123 -20.37 13.31 -8.97
C ALA A 123 -19.63 13.06 -10.30
N ARG A 124 -18.47 12.41 -10.26
CA ARG A 124 -17.70 12.00 -11.44
C ARG A 124 -18.19 10.70 -12.06
N HIS A 125 -19.00 9.93 -11.34
CA HIS A 125 -19.52 8.64 -11.78
C HIS A 125 -20.99 8.78 -12.17
N THR A 126 -21.38 8.17 -13.29
CA THR A 126 -22.78 8.09 -13.68
C THR A 126 -23.50 7.09 -12.78
N GLY A 127 -24.55 7.52 -12.05
CA GLY A 127 -25.39 6.62 -11.27
C GLY A 127 -26.03 7.28 -10.06
N ARG A 128 -26.91 6.54 -9.39
CA ARG A 128 -27.51 6.97 -8.12
C ARG A 128 -26.52 6.76 -6.97
N LEU A 129 -26.22 7.81 -6.21
CA LEU A 129 -25.39 7.71 -5.00
C LEU A 129 -26.20 7.13 -3.82
N VAL A 130 -25.61 6.19 -3.09
CA VAL A 130 -26.03 5.75 -1.75
C VAL A 130 -24.92 6.06 -0.78
N GLU A 131 -25.28 6.81 0.25
CA GLU A 131 -24.35 7.28 1.28
C GLU A 131 -24.42 6.35 2.48
N ILE A 132 -23.28 5.81 2.91
CA ILE A 132 -23.15 4.95 4.09
C ILE A 132 -22.27 5.67 5.12
N SER A 133 -22.90 6.16 6.20
CA SER A 133 -22.19 6.78 7.32
C SER A 133 -21.63 5.73 8.27
N CYS A 134 -20.32 5.77 8.49
CA CYS A 134 -19.60 4.90 9.41
C CYS A 134 -19.07 5.69 10.62
N ARG A 135 -18.89 5.02 11.75
CA ARG A 135 -18.37 5.61 13.00
C ARG A 135 -16.85 5.54 13.11
N THR A 136 -16.21 4.57 12.45
CA THR A 136 -14.75 4.38 12.46
C THR A 136 -14.23 4.10 11.06
N PHE A 137 -12.92 4.30 10.84
CA PHE A 137 -12.27 3.93 9.58
C PHE A 137 -12.30 2.42 9.33
N ASP A 138 -12.12 1.60 10.38
CA ASP A 138 -12.22 0.14 10.30
C ASP A 138 -13.60 -0.32 9.80
N GLU A 139 -14.68 0.35 10.23
CA GLU A 139 -16.03 0.07 9.74
C GLU A 139 -16.16 0.38 8.23
N ILE A 140 -15.54 1.45 7.73
CA ILE A 140 -15.52 1.76 6.29
C ILE A 140 -14.86 0.63 5.50
N LEU A 141 -13.67 0.18 5.92
CA LEU A 141 -12.97 -0.91 5.25
C LEU A 141 -13.82 -2.19 5.25
N LYS A 142 -14.39 -2.57 6.40
CA LYS A 142 -15.24 -3.76 6.52
C LYS A 142 -16.46 -3.70 5.61
N GLN A 143 -17.12 -2.54 5.54
CA GLN A 143 -18.28 -2.33 4.66
C GLN A 143 -17.92 -2.60 3.19
N VAL A 144 -16.74 -2.14 2.75
CA VAL A 144 -16.26 -2.36 1.37
C VAL A 144 -15.81 -3.80 1.16
N GLU A 145 -15.02 -4.37 2.07
CA GLU A 145 -14.54 -5.76 1.99
C GLU A 145 -15.70 -6.76 1.95
N GLN A 146 -16.78 -6.50 2.69
CA GLN A 146 -18.00 -7.34 2.72
C GLN A 146 -18.94 -7.07 1.53
N GLY A 147 -18.69 -6.05 0.71
CA GLY A 147 -19.55 -5.69 -0.42
C GLY A 147 -20.84 -4.98 -0.09
N GLN A 148 -20.96 -4.48 1.14
CA GLN A 148 -22.08 -3.62 1.53
C GLN A 148 -21.92 -2.21 0.93
N ALA A 149 -20.67 -1.74 0.82
CA ALA A 149 -20.27 -0.57 0.06
C ALA A 149 -19.44 -0.98 -1.16
N ASP A 150 -19.55 -0.22 -2.25
CA ASP A 150 -18.73 -0.39 -3.45
C ASP A 150 -17.38 0.33 -3.28
N TYR A 151 -17.41 1.49 -2.62
CA TYR A 151 -16.25 2.34 -2.38
C TYR A 151 -16.19 2.81 -0.93
N GLY A 152 -14.98 3.03 -0.43
CA GLY A 152 -14.71 3.68 0.86
C GLY A 152 -13.86 4.93 0.66
N VAL A 153 -14.23 6.04 1.30
CA VAL A 153 -13.45 7.30 1.24
C VAL A 153 -12.75 7.50 2.58
N LEU A 154 -11.42 7.58 2.53
CA LEU A 154 -10.56 7.64 3.71
C LEU A 154 -9.63 8.85 3.63
N PRO A 155 -9.63 9.75 4.64
CA PRO A 155 -8.67 10.84 4.71
C PRO A 155 -7.30 10.28 5.14
N ILE A 156 -6.24 10.60 4.41
CA ILE A 156 -4.88 10.10 4.70
C ILE A 156 -3.94 11.17 5.22
N GLU A 157 -4.23 12.43 4.92
CA GLU A 157 -3.35 13.56 5.23
C GLU A 157 -4.13 14.86 5.25
N ASN A 158 -3.75 15.77 6.14
CA ASN A 158 -4.23 17.13 6.19
C ASN A 158 -3.04 18.09 6.29
N THR A 159 -3.03 19.19 5.53
CA THR A 159 -1.90 20.13 5.52
C THR A 159 -1.66 20.83 6.86
N SER A 160 -2.68 20.92 7.73
CA SER A 160 -2.54 21.51 9.07
C SER A 160 -2.18 20.49 10.15
N SER A 161 -2.72 19.26 10.08
CA SER A 161 -2.60 18.25 11.15
C SER A 161 -1.69 17.07 10.81
N GLY A 162 -1.18 17.00 9.59
CA GLY A 162 -0.29 15.94 9.10
C GLY A 162 -1.02 14.65 8.72
N SER A 163 -0.28 13.54 8.74
CA SER A 163 -0.72 12.20 8.35
C SER A 163 -1.75 11.61 9.33
N ILE A 164 -2.78 10.95 8.81
CA ILE A 164 -3.83 10.29 9.60
C ILE A 164 -3.42 8.83 9.81
N ASN A 165 -2.66 8.62 10.88
CA ASN A 165 -1.99 7.35 11.18
C ASN A 165 -2.93 6.14 11.23
N ASP A 166 -4.12 6.29 11.80
CA ASP A 166 -5.11 5.20 11.92
C ASP A 166 -5.46 4.59 10.55
N VAL A 167 -5.51 5.42 9.50
CA VAL A 167 -5.81 4.96 8.14
C VAL A 167 -4.62 4.17 7.58
N TYR A 168 -3.38 4.63 7.77
CA TYR A 168 -2.20 3.88 7.35
C TYR A 168 -2.13 2.50 8.00
N ASP A 169 -2.35 2.45 9.32
CA ASP A 169 -2.27 1.19 10.07
C ASP A 169 -3.35 0.18 9.59
N LEU A 170 -4.53 0.68 9.18
CA LEU A 170 -5.59 -0.14 8.57
C LEU A 170 -5.24 -0.61 7.15
N LEU A 171 -4.62 0.24 6.33
CA LEU A 171 -4.19 -0.11 4.98
C LEU A 171 -3.14 -1.23 4.95
N GLN A 172 -2.38 -1.44 6.02
CA GLN A 172 -1.42 -2.54 6.13
C GLN A 172 -2.09 -3.92 5.99
N HIS A 173 -3.32 -4.04 6.51
CA HIS A 173 -4.00 -5.33 6.65
C HIS A 173 -5.14 -5.54 5.65
N THR A 174 -5.53 -4.49 4.93
CA THR A 174 -6.65 -4.56 3.99
C THR A 174 -6.34 -5.37 2.74
N GLN A 175 -7.40 -5.97 2.19
CA GLN A 175 -7.38 -6.61 0.88
C GLN A 175 -7.85 -5.67 -0.24
N LEU A 176 -8.29 -4.47 0.11
CA LEU A 176 -8.79 -3.47 -0.83
C LEU A 176 -7.66 -2.86 -1.65
N SER A 177 -8.04 -2.35 -2.82
CA SER A 177 -7.19 -1.58 -3.72
C SER A 177 -7.55 -0.10 -3.66
N ILE A 178 -6.56 0.78 -3.70
CA ILE A 178 -6.78 2.21 -3.89
C ILE A 178 -7.09 2.44 -5.36
N VAL A 179 -8.27 3.01 -5.63
CA VAL A 179 -8.81 3.21 -6.98
C VAL A 179 -8.96 4.68 -7.36
N GLY A 180 -8.64 5.58 -6.43
CA GLY A 180 -8.65 7.02 -6.66
C GLY A 180 -8.09 7.78 -5.49
N GLU A 181 -7.83 9.06 -5.73
CA GLU A 181 -7.56 10.05 -4.70
C GLU A 181 -8.42 11.27 -4.93
N LEU A 182 -8.55 12.10 -3.90
CA LEU A 182 -9.17 13.41 -4.00
C LEU A 182 -8.63 14.38 -2.96
N THR A 183 -8.62 15.65 -3.30
CA THR A 183 -8.31 16.74 -2.39
C THR A 183 -9.57 17.55 -2.12
N HIS A 184 -9.74 17.97 -0.87
CA HIS A 184 -10.85 18.81 -0.45
C HIS A 184 -10.33 19.95 0.44
N PRO A 185 -10.55 21.22 0.04
CA PRO A 185 -10.27 22.37 0.89
C PRO A 185 -11.09 22.31 2.18
N ILE A 186 -10.46 22.64 3.29
CA ILE A 186 -11.07 22.66 4.62
C ILE A 186 -11.29 24.12 5.01
N GLU A 187 -12.46 24.63 4.63
CA GLU A 187 -12.92 25.95 5.04
C GLU A 187 -13.81 25.83 6.27
N HIS A 188 -13.41 26.50 7.35
CA HIS A 188 -14.23 26.65 8.55
C HIS A 188 -15.05 27.93 8.47
N CYS A 189 -16.34 27.81 8.79
CA CYS A 189 -17.31 28.89 8.86
C CYS A 189 -17.98 28.88 10.25
N LEU A 190 -18.35 30.07 10.71
CA LEU A 190 -19.24 30.25 11.86
C LEU A 190 -20.70 30.15 11.38
N LEU A 191 -21.40 29.12 11.82
CA LEU A 191 -22.74 28.76 11.36
C LEU A 191 -23.78 29.06 12.44
N VAL A 192 -24.91 29.63 12.04
CA VAL A 192 -26.01 30.01 12.93
C VAL A 192 -27.34 29.53 12.35
N ALA A 193 -28.32 29.29 13.23
CA ALA A 193 -29.65 28.84 12.82
C ALA A 193 -30.61 30.01 12.51
N GLN A 194 -30.39 31.17 13.14
CA GLN A 194 -31.19 32.38 12.99
C GLN A 194 -30.29 33.56 12.63
N GLU A 195 -30.83 34.54 11.90
CA GLU A 195 -30.12 35.78 11.61
C GLU A 195 -29.74 36.47 12.93
N THR A 196 -28.43 36.62 13.15
CA THR A 196 -27.85 37.15 14.38
C THR A 196 -26.56 37.90 14.04
N SER A 197 -26.05 38.73 14.97
CA SER A 197 -24.74 39.34 14.84
C SER A 197 -23.69 38.58 15.65
N ALA A 198 -22.42 38.69 15.26
CA ALA A 198 -21.32 38.00 15.93
C ALA A 198 -21.25 38.32 17.45
N ASP A 199 -21.58 39.55 17.83
CA ASP A 199 -21.58 40.03 19.22
C ASP A 199 -22.69 39.38 20.10
N GLN A 200 -23.73 38.80 19.49
CA GLN A 200 -24.82 38.16 20.21
C GLN A 200 -24.54 36.70 20.55
N ILE A 201 -23.44 36.13 20.03
CA ILE A 201 -23.06 34.74 20.23
C ILE A 201 -22.40 34.60 21.60
N HIS A 202 -22.90 33.66 22.39
CA HIS A 202 -22.40 33.35 23.73
C HIS A 202 -21.79 31.95 23.82
N THR A 203 -22.21 31.03 22.96
CA THR A 203 -21.71 29.64 22.96
C THR A 203 -21.39 29.17 21.55
N VAL A 204 -20.21 28.59 21.39
CA VAL A 204 -19.74 28.01 20.12
C VAL A 204 -19.52 26.51 20.29
N TYR A 205 -20.20 25.71 19.47
CA TYR A 205 -20.08 24.25 19.43
C TYR A 205 -19.17 23.81 18.29
N SER A 206 -18.19 22.94 18.56
CA SER A 206 -17.46 22.21 17.50
C SER A 206 -16.62 21.07 18.08
N HIS A 207 -15.97 20.32 17.19
CA HIS A 207 -14.92 19.38 17.59
C HIS A 207 -13.68 20.16 18.10
N PRO A 208 -12.88 19.62 19.06
CA PRO A 208 -11.72 20.31 19.60
C PRO A 208 -10.73 20.84 18.56
N GLN A 209 -10.50 20.07 17.48
CA GLN A 209 -9.54 20.43 16.44
C GLN A 209 -9.94 21.68 15.63
N PRO A 210 -11.16 21.79 15.04
CA PRO A 210 -11.65 23.05 14.47
C PRO A 210 -11.61 24.24 15.42
N LEU A 211 -11.95 24.06 16.71
CA LEU A 211 -11.87 25.15 17.70
C LEU A 211 -10.43 25.65 17.84
N GLN A 212 -9.47 24.74 17.93
CA GLN A 212 -8.06 25.10 17.98
C GLN A 212 -7.61 25.78 16.69
N GLN A 213 -8.05 25.29 15.53
CA GLN A 213 -7.74 25.86 14.22
C GLN A 213 -8.37 27.24 13.99
N CYS A 214 -9.42 27.62 14.72
CA CYS A 214 -10.08 28.93 14.60
C CYS A 214 -9.84 29.82 15.84
N SER A 215 -8.85 29.49 16.67
CA SER A 215 -8.61 30.15 17.96
C SER A 215 -8.34 31.65 17.86
N GLN A 216 -7.71 32.13 16.78
CA GLN A 216 -7.46 33.57 16.59
C GLN A 216 -8.76 34.33 16.33
N PHE A 217 -9.64 33.76 15.50
CA PHE A 217 -10.97 34.32 15.26
C PHE A 217 -11.85 34.25 16.51
N LEU A 218 -11.85 33.12 17.22
CA LEU A 218 -12.62 32.98 18.45
C LEU A 218 -12.23 34.03 19.51
N ALA A 219 -10.96 34.42 19.57
CA ALA A 219 -10.50 35.48 20.47
C ALA A 219 -11.06 36.87 20.13
N THR A 220 -11.52 37.12 18.89
CA THR A 220 -12.13 38.41 18.52
C THR A 220 -13.60 38.52 18.91
N LEU A 221 -14.29 37.40 19.17
CA LEU A 221 -15.70 37.34 19.56
C LEU A 221 -15.96 37.69 21.04
N GLY A 222 -14.91 37.97 21.83
CA GLY A 222 -15.03 38.27 23.26
C GLY A 222 -15.19 37.01 24.13
N GLN A 223 -15.97 37.11 25.23
CA GLN A 223 -16.19 35.98 26.15
C GLN A 223 -17.24 35.01 25.61
N VAL A 224 -16.83 34.16 24.67
CA VAL A 224 -17.64 33.02 24.19
C VAL A 224 -17.30 31.73 24.92
N GLN A 225 -18.31 30.96 25.31
CA GLN A 225 -18.16 29.62 25.88
C GLN A 225 -17.94 28.60 24.75
N LEU A 226 -16.88 27.82 24.83
CA LEU A 226 -16.58 26.77 23.85
C LEU A 226 -17.11 25.42 24.35
N GLU A 227 -17.95 24.77 23.56
CA GLU A 227 -18.56 23.49 23.87
C GLU A 227 -18.07 22.40 22.91
N PHE A 228 -17.47 21.35 23.47
CA PHE A 228 -16.88 20.28 22.68
C PHE A 228 -17.93 19.26 22.22
N CYS A 229 -17.95 19.00 20.92
CA CYS A 229 -18.76 17.97 20.30
C CYS A 229 -17.88 16.84 19.74
N GLU A 230 -18.46 15.66 19.58
CA GLU A 230 -17.78 14.49 19.01
C GLU A 230 -17.38 14.68 17.53
N SER A 231 -18.06 15.59 16.81
CA SER A 231 -17.75 15.92 15.41
C SER A 231 -18.32 17.29 15.04
N SER A 232 -17.81 17.89 13.96
CA SER A 232 -18.36 19.14 13.41
C SER A 232 -19.81 18.98 12.93
N SER A 233 -20.18 17.82 12.39
CA SER A 233 -21.57 17.50 12.03
C SER A 233 -22.51 17.40 13.23
N HIS A 234 -22.03 16.88 14.36
CA HIS A 234 -22.80 16.86 15.61
C HIS A 234 -23.00 18.29 16.12
N ALA A 235 -21.99 19.16 16.05
CA ALA A 235 -22.15 20.57 16.40
C ALA A 235 -23.21 21.29 15.55
N MET A 236 -23.23 21.04 14.23
CA MET A 236 -24.26 21.58 13.34
C MET A 236 -25.66 21.10 13.74
N GLN A 237 -25.83 19.79 13.96
CA GLN A 237 -27.11 19.23 14.40
C GLN A 237 -27.59 19.86 15.71
N LYS A 238 -26.69 20.08 16.67
CA LYS A 238 -27.02 20.65 17.98
C LYS A 238 -27.48 22.10 17.86
N VAL A 239 -26.77 22.93 17.09
CA VAL A 239 -27.17 24.32 16.85
C VAL A 239 -28.49 24.41 16.09
N ALA A 240 -28.70 23.53 15.10
CA ALA A 240 -29.96 23.43 14.36
C ALA A 240 -31.14 23.02 15.26
N GLN A 241 -30.92 22.22 16.32
CA GLN A 241 -31.95 21.87 17.30
C GLN A 241 -32.23 23.00 18.29
N LEU A 242 -31.20 23.75 18.69
CA LEU A 242 -31.33 24.82 19.69
C LEU A 242 -32.10 26.03 19.17
N GLN A 243 -32.05 26.33 17.86
CA GLN A 243 -32.79 27.44 17.22
C GLN A 243 -32.69 28.74 18.04
N SER A 244 -31.47 29.12 18.43
CA SER A 244 -31.21 30.28 19.29
C SER A 244 -30.25 31.24 18.59
N PRO A 245 -30.48 32.57 18.68
CA PRO A 245 -29.56 33.57 18.12
C PRO A 245 -28.23 33.68 18.89
N HIS A 246 -28.13 33.04 20.06
CA HIS A 246 -26.97 33.12 20.96
C HIS A 246 -25.98 31.97 20.82
N VAL A 247 -26.22 31.04 19.89
CA VAL A 247 -25.37 29.86 19.71
C VAL A 247 -24.91 29.74 18.26
N ALA A 248 -23.69 29.28 18.08
CA ALA A 248 -23.11 29.03 16.77
C ALA A 248 -22.36 27.70 16.73
N ALA A 249 -22.16 27.16 15.53
CA ALA A 249 -21.31 26.00 15.29
C ALA A 249 -20.12 26.41 14.42
N ILE A 250 -18.95 25.82 14.65
CA ILE A 250 -17.85 25.90 13.69
C ILE A 250 -17.83 24.61 12.86
N SER A 251 -18.09 24.73 11.56
CA SER A 251 -18.02 23.64 10.58
C SER A 251 -17.85 24.24 9.18
N ASN A 252 -18.43 23.65 8.13
CA ASN A 252 -18.37 24.14 6.75
C ASN A 252 -19.76 24.57 6.25
N ALA A 253 -19.81 25.49 5.30
CA ALA A 253 -21.05 26.06 4.79
C ALA A 253 -21.99 25.01 4.16
N GLU A 254 -21.48 24.16 3.25
CA GLU A 254 -22.27 23.13 2.55
C GLU A 254 -22.95 22.15 3.53
N GLY A 255 -22.23 21.75 4.57
CA GLY A 255 -22.75 20.93 5.65
C GLY A 255 -23.80 21.66 6.46
N GLY A 256 -23.60 22.95 6.75
CA GLY A 256 -24.55 23.80 7.46
C GLY A 256 -25.90 23.87 6.76
N GLU A 257 -25.90 24.02 5.43
CA GLU A 257 -27.12 24.06 4.61
C GLU A 257 -27.97 22.79 4.76
N LEU A 258 -27.35 21.61 4.88
CA LEU A 258 -28.05 20.34 5.11
C LEU A 258 -28.84 20.31 6.43
N TYR A 259 -28.46 21.13 7.40
CA TYR A 259 -29.13 21.29 8.69
C TYR A 259 -29.95 22.57 8.79
N GLY A 260 -30.09 23.34 7.69
CA GLY A 260 -30.79 24.63 7.68
C GLY A 260 -30.05 25.75 8.41
N LEU A 261 -28.73 25.64 8.55
CA LEU A 261 -27.87 26.69 9.10
C LEU A 261 -27.33 27.56 7.97
N HIS A 262 -27.01 28.81 8.27
CA HIS A 262 -26.35 29.74 7.37
C HIS A 262 -25.01 30.20 7.94
N ALA A 263 -24.07 30.49 7.05
CA ALA A 263 -22.76 31.00 7.43
C ALA A 263 -22.86 32.50 7.76
N LEU A 264 -22.58 32.84 9.01
CA LEU A 264 -22.43 34.23 9.45
C LEU A 264 -21.09 34.80 8.97
N GLN A 265 -20.04 33.98 9.00
CA GLN A 265 -18.71 34.33 8.54
C GLN A 265 -17.96 33.09 8.05
N GLY A 266 -17.34 33.19 6.86
CA GLY A 266 -16.47 32.17 6.27
C GLY A 266 -14.99 32.43 6.52
N ASN A 267 -14.14 31.48 6.11
CA ASN A 267 -12.67 31.56 6.22
C ASN A 267 -12.13 32.00 7.60
N ILE A 268 -12.70 31.46 8.68
CA ILE A 268 -12.32 31.82 10.07
C ILE A 268 -11.12 31.02 10.63
N ALA A 269 -10.54 30.15 9.82
CA ALA A 269 -9.38 29.35 10.20
C ALA A 269 -8.10 30.22 10.30
N ASN A 270 -7.24 29.88 11.25
CA ASN A 270 -5.93 30.51 11.46
C ASN A 270 -5.02 30.35 10.22
N GLN A 271 -5.16 29.22 9.50
CA GLN A 271 -4.42 28.92 8.28
C GLN A 271 -5.40 28.79 7.12
N GLN A 272 -5.21 29.60 6.08
CA GLN A 272 -6.08 29.65 4.90
C GLN A 272 -5.83 28.46 3.95
N GLU A 273 -4.57 28.03 3.81
CA GLU A 273 -4.21 26.86 3.00
C GLU A 273 -4.36 25.55 3.79
N ASN A 274 -5.61 25.16 4.03
CA ASN A 274 -5.95 23.92 4.70
C ASN A 274 -6.62 22.95 3.72
N ILE A 275 -5.94 21.85 3.38
CA ILE A 275 -6.41 20.87 2.41
C ILE A 275 -6.29 19.49 3.03
N SER A 276 -7.35 18.70 2.90
CA SER A 276 -7.31 17.26 3.23
C SER A 276 -7.22 16.44 1.95
N ARG A 277 -6.30 15.48 1.95
CA ARG A 277 -6.19 14.46 0.90
C ARG A 277 -6.88 13.19 1.37
N PHE A 278 -7.71 12.65 0.51
CA PHE A 278 -8.41 11.39 0.71
C PHE A 278 -8.03 10.41 -0.39
N ILE A 279 -8.09 9.13 -0.05
CA ILE A 279 -8.03 8.03 -0.98
C ILE A 279 -9.41 7.39 -1.08
N VAL A 280 -9.64 6.73 -2.22
CA VAL A 280 -10.82 5.90 -2.45
C VAL A 280 -10.38 4.46 -2.59
N VAL A 281 -10.98 3.58 -1.81
CA VAL A 281 -10.69 2.14 -1.82
C VAL A 281 -11.88 1.34 -2.36
N ALA A 282 -11.59 0.28 -3.09
CA ALA A 282 -12.56 -0.68 -3.59
C ALA A 282 -12.00 -2.11 -3.49
N ARG A 283 -12.84 -3.13 -3.67
CA ARG A 283 -12.39 -4.53 -3.63
C ARG A 283 -11.50 -4.88 -4.82
N GLU A 284 -11.93 -4.49 -6.01
CA GLU A 284 -11.18 -4.74 -7.24
C GLU A 284 -10.32 -3.52 -7.57
N PRO A 285 -9.07 -3.73 -8.03
CA PRO A 285 -8.25 -2.66 -8.57
C PRO A 285 -8.87 -2.10 -9.85
N VAL A 286 -8.48 -0.88 -10.19
CA VAL A 286 -8.84 -0.26 -11.48
C VAL A 286 -7.66 -0.34 -12.45
N GLU A 287 -7.97 -0.54 -13.72
CA GLU A 287 -7.00 -0.35 -14.79
C GLU A 287 -6.88 1.13 -15.13
N VAL A 288 -5.65 1.61 -15.33
CA VAL A 288 -5.39 3.00 -15.72
C VAL A 288 -4.81 3.01 -17.12
N ALA A 289 -5.47 3.74 -18.03
CA ALA A 289 -4.99 3.88 -19.39
C ALA A 289 -3.56 4.45 -19.41
N ALA A 290 -2.70 3.96 -20.30
CA ALA A 290 -1.31 4.45 -20.42
C ALA A 290 -1.22 5.95 -20.77
N GLN A 291 -2.29 6.52 -21.36
CA GLN A 291 -2.39 7.94 -21.72
C GLN A 291 -2.76 8.85 -20.54
N VAL A 292 -3.14 8.26 -19.40
CA VAL A 292 -3.59 8.96 -18.19
C VAL A 292 -2.45 8.95 -17.18
N SER A 293 -2.14 10.13 -16.64
CA SER A 293 -1.18 10.25 -15.53
C SER A 293 -1.70 9.46 -14.33
N ALA A 294 -0.88 8.54 -13.83
CA ALA A 294 -1.23 7.65 -12.75
C ALA A 294 -0.33 7.86 -11.56
N LYS A 295 -0.90 7.67 -10.38
CA LYS A 295 -0.17 7.51 -9.13
C LYS A 295 -0.27 6.06 -8.71
N THR A 296 0.84 5.49 -8.28
CA THR A 296 0.88 4.17 -7.66
C THR A 296 1.24 4.33 -6.20
N THR A 297 0.38 3.84 -5.32
CA THR A 297 0.68 3.74 -3.89
C THR A 297 1.25 2.36 -3.60
N LEU A 298 2.39 2.31 -2.92
CA LEU A 298 3.05 1.09 -2.50
C LEU A 298 3.43 1.14 -1.03
N ILE A 299 3.39 -0.01 -0.39
CA ILE A 299 3.94 -0.20 0.95
C ILE A 299 5.16 -1.10 0.84
N MET A 300 6.22 -0.78 1.56
CA MET A 300 7.42 -1.62 1.60
C MET A 300 8.08 -1.62 2.97
N SER A 301 8.69 -2.74 3.33
CA SER A 301 9.59 -2.81 4.48
C SER A 301 10.99 -3.21 4.02
N THR A 302 11.99 -2.48 4.48
CA THR A 302 13.39 -2.70 4.10
C THR A 302 14.12 -3.55 5.14
N ALA A 303 15.37 -3.93 4.84
CA ALA A 303 16.25 -4.45 5.87
C ALA A 303 16.55 -3.38 6.94
N GLN A 304 16.98 -3.84 8.12
CA GLN A 304 17.37 -3.00 9.26
C GLN A 304 18.89 -2.88 9.32
N HIS A 305 19.48 -2.22 8.33
CA HIS A 305 20.88 -1.78 8.35
C HIS A 305 21.00 -0.37 7.77
N ALA A 306 22.13 0.29 8.02
CA ALA A 306 22.38 1.61 7.45
C ALA A 306 22.27 1.55 5.91
N GLY A 307 21.52 2.51 5.34
CA GLY A 307 21.36 2.65 3.89
C GLY A 307 20.23 1.85 3.25
N SER A 308 19.55 0.91 3.93
CA SER A 308 18.54 0.05 3.28
C SER A 308 17.40 0.82 2.61
N LEU A 309 16.89 1.90 3.25
CA LEU A 309 15.89 2.77 2.64
C LEU A 309 16.47 3.55 1.44
N VAL A 310 17.69 4.06 1.58
CA VAL A 310 18.37 4.80 0.51
C VAL A 310 18.52 3.91 -0.74
N GLU A 311 18.96 2.67 -0.58
CA GLU A 311 19.08 1.70 -1.69
C GLU A 311 17.74 1.48 -2.42
N ALA A 312 16.64 1.37 -1.68
CA ALA A 312 15.31 1.25 -2.28
C ALA A 312 14.91 2.53 -3.04
N LEU A 313 15.18 3.71 -2.48
CA LEU A 313 14.87 4.99 -3.12
C LEU A 313 15.75 5.26 -4.35
N LEU A 314 17.00 4.79 -4.36
CA LEU A 314 17.89 4.89 -5.53
C LEU A 314 17.32 4.14 -6.74
N ILE A 315 16.65 3.00 -6.53
CA ILE A 315 15.97 2.26 -7.61
C ILE A 315 14.93 3.14 -8.29
N LEU A 316 14.10 3.86 -7.53
CA LEU A 316 13.08 4.76 -8.07
C LEU A 316 13.72 5.90 -8.87
N ARG A 317 14.74 6.54 -8.31
CA ARG A 317 15.50 7.62 -8.97
C ARG A 317 16.11 7.17 -10.29
N ASP A 318 16.77 6.01 -10.30
CA ASP A 318 17.48 5.48 -11.47
C ASP A 318 16.51 5.10 -12.61
N HIS A 319 15.23 4.88 -12.29
CA HIS A 319 14.15 4.66 -13.27
C HIS A 319 13.37 5.95 -13.59
N GLY A 320 13.81 7.11 -13.07
CA GLY A 320 13.15 8.40 -13.27
C GLY A 320 11.74 8.45 -12.70
N ILE A 321 11.46 7.73 -11.61
CA ILE A 321 10.15 7.69 -10.96
C ILE A 321 10.14 8.71 -9.82
N ASN A 322 9.29 9.73 -9.95
CA ASN A 322 9.12 10.74 -8.92
C ASN A 322 8.30 10.19 -7.75
N MET A 323 8.62 10.63 -6.54
CA MET A 323 7.94 10.24 -5.32
C MET A 323 7.25 11.46 -4.71
N SER A 324 5.93 11.39 -4.57
CA SER A 324 5.12 12.49 -4.02
C SER A 324 4.88 12.36 -2.52
N LYS A 325 5.07 11.17 -1.93
CA LYS A 325 4.94 10.94 -0.49
C LYS A 325 5.83 9.80 -0.02
N LEU A 326 6.37 9.95 1.19
CA LEU A 326 7.06 8.90 1.96
C LEU A 326 6.68 9.06 3.43
N GLU A 327 6.05 8.04 4.01
CA GLU A 327 5.65 8.02 5.42
C GLU A 327 6.12 6.71 6.06
N SER A 328 6.65 6.75 7.28
CA SER A 328 7.05 5.54 8.01
C SER A 328 6.07 5.25 9.16
N ARG A 329 5.73 3.97 9.34
CA ARG A 329 4.91 3.46 10.44
C ARG A 329 5.55 2.24 11.08
N PRO A 330 5.53 2.10 12.41
CA PRO A 330 6.04 0.89 13.06
C PRO A 330 5.18 -0.32 12.70
N ILE A 331 5.82 -1.47 12.45
CA ILE A 331 5.10 -2.72 12.17
C ILE A 331 4.61 -3.31 13.50
N ASN A 332 3.29 -3.45 13.65
CA ASN A 332 2.68 -4.05 14.84
C ASN A 332 3.23 -5.47 15.10
N GLY A 333 3.70 -5.70 16.32
CA GLY A 333 4.32 -6.97 16.74
C GLY A 333 5.82 -7.09 16.44
N ARG A 334 6.43 -6.11 15.75
CA ARG A 334 7.87 -6.11 15.42
C ARG A 334 8.54 -4.81 15.83
N PRO A 335 9.09 -4.75 17.05
CA PRO A 335 9.79 -3.57 17.52
C PRO A 335 10.91 -3.17 16.55
N TRP A 336 10.99 -1.88 16.23
CA TRP A 336 12.03 -1.28 15.39
C TRP A 336 12.01 -1.69 13.91
N GLU A 337 11.00 -2.44 13.46
CA GLU A 337 10.73 -2.60 12.03
C GLU A 337 9.71 -1.57 11.56
N GLU A 338 10.00 -0.92 10.43
CA GLU A 338 9.16 0.12 9.85
C GLU A 338 8.57 -0.34 8.51
N MET A 339 7.31 0.02 8.28
CA MET A 339 6.65 -0.03 6.99
C MET A 339 6.68 1.37 6.41
N PHE A 340 7.18 1.50 5.19
CA PHE A 340 7.17 2.74 4.43
C PHE A 340 5.98 2.74 3.46
N TYR A 341 5.21 3.82 3.48
CA TYR A 341 4.13 4.12 2.54
C TYR A 341 4.63 5.14 1.55
N LEU A 342 4.56 4.81 0.26
CA LEU A 342 5.08 5.62 -0.82
C LEU A 342 3.99 5.86 -1.83
N ASP A 343 3.89 7.12 -2.27
CA ASP A 343 3.18 7.47 -3.47
C ASP A 343 4.18 7.84 -4.54
N VAL A 344 4.10 7.17 -5.69
CA VAL A 344 4.99 7.40 -6.82
C VAL A 344 4.21 7.73 -8.09
N GLU A 345 4.80 8.59 -8.92
CA GLU A 345 4.23 9.00 -10.20
C GLU A 345 4.62 8.00 -11.29
N GLY A 346 3.70 7.09 -11.59
CA GLY A 346 3.90 6.07 -12.61
C GLY A 346 2.72 5.09 -12.69
N ASN A 347 2.40 4.70 -13.93
CA ASN A 347 1.43 3.66 -14.21
C ASN A 347 2.08 2.27 -14.15
N LEU A 348 1.40 1.27 -13.59
CA LEU A 348 1.86 -0.12 -13.54
C LEU A 348 2.08 -0.75 -14.93
N SER A 349 1.44 -0.23 -15.98
CA SER A 349 1.65 -0.68 -17.35
C SER A 349 2.97 -0.19 -17.95
N GLU A 350 3.64 0.79 -17.34
CA GLU A 350 4.89 1.35 -17.86
C GLU A 350 6.08 0.42 -17.62
N ALA A 351 6.92 0.23 -18.64
CA ALA A 351 8.11 -0.62 -18.55
C ALA A 351 9.11 -0.17 -17.47
N ARG A 352 9.24 1.16 -17.25
CA ARG A 352 10.09 1.72 -16.18
C ARG A 352 9.56 1.35 -14.79
N MET A 353 8.23 1.39 -14.60
CA MET A 353 7.57 1.08 -13.34
C MET A 353 7.67 -0.41 -13.02
N GLN A 354 7.40 -1.28 -14.01
CA GLN A 354 7.55 -2.73 -13.86
C GLN A 354 8.99 -3.14 -13.53
N SER A 355 9.97 -2.49 -14.14
CA SER A 355 11.40 -2.75 -13.87
C SER A 355 11.78 -2.31 -12.47
N ALA A 356 11.37 -1.10 -12.05
CA ALA A 356 11.57 -0.62 -10.69
C ALA A 356 10.92 -1.54 -9.64
N LEU A 357 9.68 -1.97 -9.84
CA LEU A 357 8.99 -2.89 -8.93
C LEU A 357 9.68 -4.24 -8.80
N ARG A 358 10.21 -4.80 -9.90
CA ARG A 358 10.99 -6.05 -9.87
C ARG A 358 12.26 -5.91 -9.04
N LEU A 359 12.95 -4.78 -9.14
CA LEU A 359 14.17 -4.49 -8.38
C LEU A 359 13.85 -4.19 -6.91
N LEU A 360 12.83 -3.38 -6.63
CA LEU A 360 12.34 -3.14 -5.28
C LEU A 360 11.98 -4.45 -4.59
N SER A 361 11.27 -5.35 -5.29
CA SER A 361 10.92 -6.67 -4.77
C SER A 361 12.14 -7.55 -4.47
N ARG A 362 13.31 -7.27 -5.04
CA ARG A 362 14.58 -7.95 -4.70
C ARG A 362 15.25 -7.32 -3.49
N GLN A 363 15.20 -6.00 -3.38
CA GLN A 363 15.89 -5.22 -2.35
C GLN A 363 15.14 -5.17 -1.01
N THR A 364 13.80 -5.22 -1.04
CA THR A 364 12.96 -5.08 0.14
C THR A 364 12.54 -6.45 0.70
N ARG A 365 12.22 -6.48 2.00
CA ARG A 365 11.66 -7.69 2.65
C ARG A 365 10.21 -7.91 2.25
N TYR A 366 9.49 -6.81 2.14
CA TYR A 366 8.09 -6.77 1.75
C TYR A 366 7.89 -5.58 0.81
N VAL A 367 7.14 -5.78 -0.26
CA VAL A 367 6.62 -4.68 -1.09
C VAL A 367 5.28 -5.10 -1.65
N LYS A 368 4.26 -4.28 -1.45
CA LYS A 368 2.91 -4.51 -1.97
C LYS A 368 2.41 -3.23 -2.61
N VAL A 369 1.87 -3.35 -3.82
CA VAL A 369 1.12 -2.27 -4.45
C VAL A 369 -0.27 -2.21 -3.81
N LEU A 370 -0.61 -1.07 -3.22
CA LEU A 370 -1.94 -0.83 -2.68
C LEU A 370 -2.92 -0.37 -3.74
N GLY A 371 -2.45 0.21 -4.84
CA GLY A 371 -3.29 0.57 -5.98
C GLY A 371 -2.55 1.43 -6.99
N CYS A 372 -3.05 1.43 -8.22
CA CYS A 372 -2.65 2.32 -9.29
C CYS A 372 -3.90 3.01 -9.79
N TYR A 373 -3.93 4.33 -9.73
CA TYR A 373 -5.14 5.11 -9.97
C TYR A 373 -4.82 6.43 -10.68
N PRO A 374 -5.79 7.02 -11.39
CA PRO A 374 -5.59 8.31 -12.04
C PRO A 374 -5.22 9.39 -11.01
N SER A 375 -4.20 10.18 -11.33
CA SER A 375 -3.84 11.35 -10.53
C SER A 375 -4.94 12.40 -10.65
N GLU A 376 -5.47 12.89 -9.51
CA GLU A 376 -6.43 14.02 -9.52
C GLU A 376 -5.72 15.35 -9.76
N THR A 377 -4.46 15.46 -9.32
CA THR A 377 -3.70 16.71 -9.49
C THR A 377 -3.28 16.89 -10.94
N VAL A 378 -3.87 17.90 -11.60
CA VAL A 378 -3.46 18.37 -12.93
C VAL A 378 -2.54 19.58 -12.72
N ILE A 379 -1.23 19.38 -12.79
CA ILE A 379 -0.24 20.47 -12.58
C ILE A 379 -0.41 21.52 -13.69
N PRO A 380 -0.81 22.78 -13.44
CA PRO A 380 -1.02 23.76 -14.50
C PRO A 380 0.20 23.93 -15.43
N THR A 381 -0.03 24.14 -16.72
CA THR A 381 1.05 24.34 -17.69
C THR A 381 1.67 25.72 -17.45
N GLU A 382 2.98 25.77 -17.20
CA GLU A 382 3.66 27.04 -17.00
C GLU A 382 3.71 27.84 -18.30
N VAL A 383 3.38 29.13 -18.19
CA VAL A 383 3.51 30.09 -19.28
C VAL A 383 4.76 30.93 -19.04
N PRO A 384 5.60 31.20 -20.07
CA PRO A 384 6.78 32.04 -19.90
C PRO A 384 6.39 33.42 -19.34
N PRO A 385 7.15 33.97 -18.37
CA PRO A 385 6.85 35.28 -17.78
C PRO A 385 6.70 36.40 -18.82
N GLU A 386 7.45 36.29 -19.91
CA GLU A 386 7.45 37.21 -21.04
C GLU A 386 6.08 37.34 -21.72
N ALA A 387 5.25 36.30 -21.69
CA ALA A 387 3.92 36.32 -22.30
C ALA A 387 2.94 37.23 -21.52
N HIS A 388 3.16 37.47 -20.23
CA HIS A 388 2.29 38.32 -19.40
C HIS A 388 2.60 39.82 -19.51
N ILE A 389 3.70 40.18 -20.18
CA ILE A 389 4.13 41.57 -20.32
C ILE A 389 3.51 42.13 -21.60
N PRO A 390 2.77 43.26 -21.56
CA PRO A 390 2.25 43.88 -22.76
C PRO A 390 3.43 44.28 -23.66
N HIS A 391 3.52 43.69 -24.85
CA HIS A 391 4.50 44.11 -25.84
C HIS A 391 4.16 45.53 -26.30
N SER A 392 4.83 46.53 -25.74
CA SER A 392 4.98 47.83 -26.40
C SER A 392 5.57 47.56 -27.79
N ARG A 393 4.91 48.06 -28.83
CA ARG A 393 5.35 48.01 -30.23
C ARG A 393 6.65 48.80 -30.40
N GLU A 394 7.76 48.32 -29.87
CA GLU A 394 9.08 48.95 -30.02
C GLU A 394 10.22 48.00 -29.63
N ALA A 395 10.20 46.76 -30.11
CA ALA A 395 11.37 45.88 -30.08
C ALA A 395 11.31 44.86 -31.21
N MET A 396 11.23 45.33 -32.45
CA MET A 396 11.46 44.51 -33.63
C MET A 396 12.78 44.96 -34.27
N HIS A 397 13.90 44.45 -33.77
CA HIS A 397 15.17 44.25 -34.49
C HIS A 397 16.24 43.77 -33.51
N LEU A 398 16.58 42.48 -33.58
CA LEU A 398 17.98 41.99 -33.53
C LEU A 398 17.97 40.48 -33.76
N SER A 399 18.16 40.12 -35.03
CA SER A 399 18.53 38.78 -35.46
C SER A 399 19.95 38.46 -34.99
N ALA A 400 20.16 37.29 -34.39
CA ALA A 400 21.48 36.68 -34.28
C ALA A 400 21.39 35.22 -34.77
N GLN A 401 22.20 34.93 -35.78
CA GLN A 401 22.33 33.64 -36.47
C GLN A 401 22.99 32.57 -35.60
N PRO A 402 22.82 31.27 -35.91
CA PRO A 402 23.52 30.19 -35.24
C PRO A 402 24.99 30.11 -35.71
N ILE A 403 25.91 29.98 -34.74
CA ILE A 403 27.33 29.77 -34.99
C ILE A 403 27.59 28.26 -35.12
N LEU A 404 28.05 27.87 -36.30
CA LEU A 404 28.77 26.62 -36.57
C LEU A 404 30.17 26.68 -35.96
N GLY A 405 30.62 25.60 -35.30
CA GLY A 405 31.98 25.53 -34.76
C GLY A 405 32.40 24.16 -34.23
N HIS A 406 32.88 23.32 -35.14
CA HIS A 406 33.92 22.28 -35.00
C HIS A 406 33.75 21.06 -34.08
N GLY A 407 33.92 19.90 -34.73
CA GLY A 407 34.07 18.60 -34.10
C GLY A 407 35.49 18.31 -33.61
N ILE A 408 35.60 17.23 -32.83
CA ILE A 408 36.83 16.49 -32.57
C ILE A 408 36.47 15.00 -32.58
N GLU A 409 37.37 14.26 -33.22
CA GLU A 409 37.30 12.85 -33.60
C GLU A 409 37.30 11.85 -32.44
N SER A 410 36.70 10.72 -32.78
CA SER A 410 36.90 9.36 -32.28
C SER A 410 38.28 9.02 -31.69
N ARG A 411 38.26 8.24 -30.59
CA ARG A 411 39.30 7.25 -30.31
C ARG A 411 38.68 5.95 -29.81
N GLU A 412 38.87 4.94 -30.64
CA GLU A 412 38.52 3.53 -30.43
C GLU A 412 39.72 2.75 -29.86
N ARG A 413 39.40 1.60 -29.25
CA ARG A 413 40.24 0.43 -28.86
C ARG A 413 40.97 0.53 -27.52
N THR A 414 40.76 -0.42 -26.61
CA THR A 414 41.18 -1.82 -26.82
C THR A 414 40.38 -2.85 -26.03
N THR A 415 40.30 -4.01 -26.67
CA THR A 415 39.65 -5.29 -26.36
C THR A 415 40.35 -6.14 -25.30
N ALA A 416 39.61 -7.15 -24.84
CA ALA A 416 39.98 -8.39 -24.12
C ALA A 416 39.56 -8.35 -22.64
N THR A 417 38.77 -9.30 -22.11
CA THR A 417 38.63 -10.72 -22.45
C THR A 417 37.19 -11.21 -22.28
N GLU A 418 36.82 -12.13 -23.15
CA GLU A 418 35.60 -12.93 -23.15
C GLU A 418 35.53 -13.80 -21.88
N ASP A 419 34.52 -13.58 -21.04
CA ASP A 419 34.04 -14.60 -20.12
C ASP A 419 32.73 -15.15 -20.69
N THR A 420 32.78 -16.45 -20.95
CA THR A 420 31.71 -17.29 -21.48
C THR A 420 30.42 -17.10 -20.68
N HIS A 421 29.32 -16.88 -21.41
CA HIS A 421 27.95 -16.98 -20.93
C HIS A 421 27.72 -18.29 -20.17
N ASP A 422 27.75 -18.23 -18.84
CA ASP A 422 26.98 -19.14 -18.01
C ASP A 422 25.52 -18.67 -18.06
N LEU A 423 24.64 -19.61 -18.38
CA LEU A 423 23.19 -19.42 -18.44
C LEU A 423 22.66 -18.87 -17.11
N ASP A 424 21.79 -17.86 -17.22
CA ASP A 424 21.12 -17.10 -16.15
C ASP A 424 20.55 -17.95 -15.00
N ALA A 425 21.38 -18.30 -14.01
CA ALA A 425 20.90 -18.66 -12.68
C ALA A 425 20.80 -17.37 -11.85
N ALA A 426 19.58 -16.90 -11.58
CA ALA A 426 19.37 -15.76 -10.72
C ALA A 426 20.01 -16.02 -9.34
N PRO A 427 20.80 -15.08 -8.77
CA PRO A 427 21.44 -15.32 -7.49
C PRO A 427 20.39 -15.52 -6.38
N CYS A 428 20.52 -16.61 -5.61
CA CYS A 428 19.62 -16.93 -4.51
C CYS A 428 19.55 -15.78 -3.50
N ARG A 429 18.34 -15.34 -3.17
CA ARG A 429 18.10 -14.27 -2.18
C ARG A 429 18.40 -14.74 -0.76
N ASN A 430 18.77 -13.77 0.08
CA ASN A 430 18.87 -13.97 1.52
C ASN A 430 17.50 -13.75 2.18
N VAL A 431 17.07 -14.73 2.98
CA VAL A 431 15.90 -14.62 3.85
C VAL A 431 16.37 -14.46 5.30
N ARG A 432 15.87 -13.43 5.97
CA ARG A 432 16.23 -13.15 7.38
C ARG A 432 15.15 -13.62 8.33
N ILE A 433 15.54 -14.50 9.24
CA ILE A 433 14.72 -15.14 10.27
C ILE A 433 15.25 -14.69 11.63
N GLY A 434 14.68 -13.60 12.17
CA GLY A 434 15.20 -12.95 13.38
C GLY A 434 16.66 -12.50 13.21
N ALA A 435 17.57 -13.14 13.96
CA ALA A 435 19.02 -12.91 13.89
C ALA A 435 19.76 -13.82 12.89
N VAL A 436 19.06 -14.80 12.30
CA VAL A 436 19.64 -15.75 11.35
C VAL A 436 19.33 -15.33 9.92
N THR A 437 20.29 -15.53 9.01
CA THR A 437 20.08 -15.34 7.57
C THR A 437 20.32 -16.69 6.87
N LEU A 438 19.44 -17.01 5.92
CA LEU A 438 19.48 -18.20 5.07
C LEU A 438 19.52 -17.79 3.60
N GLY A 439 20.23 -18.50 2.72
CA GLY A 439 20.32 -18.17 1.30
C GLY A 439 21.69 -17.64 0.87
N GLY A 440 21.90 -17.53 -0.45
CA GLY A 440 23.12 -16.94 -1.01
C GLY A 440 24.39 -17.64 -0.52
N GLN A 441 25.38 -16.84 -0.07
CA GLN A 441 26.66 -17.34 0.47
C GLN A 441 26.63 -17.60 1.99
N GLN A 442 25.43 -17.70 2.59
CA GLN A 442 25.31 -17.97 4.02
C GLN A 442 25.64 -19.44 4.36
N PRO A 443 26.12 -19.72 5.58
CA PRO A 443 26.44 -21.09 5.97
C PRO A 443 25.18 -21.93 6.10
N PHE A 444 25.34 -23.24 5.86
CA PHE A 444 24.29 -24.24 5.99
C PHE A 444 23.68 -24.22 7.40
N ARG A 445 22.34 -24.16 7.50
CA ARG A 445 21.63 -24.01 8.79
C ARG A 445 20.83 -25.26 9.15
N VAL A 446 20.79 -25.59 10.44
CA VAL A 446 19.97 -26.68 10.97
C VAL A 446 18.84 -26.10 11.80
N PHE A 447 17.60 -26.38 11.41
CA PHE A 447 16.39 -26.03 12.14
C PHE A 447 15.95 -27.26 12.92
N ALA A 448 15.66 -27.11 14.21
CA ALA A 448 15.36 -28.26 15.05
C ALA A 448 14.32 -27.97 16.12
N GLY A 449 13.58 -29.00 16.52
CA GLY A 449 12.49 -28.88 17.47
C GLY A 449 11.86 -30.23 17.79
N PRO A 450 11.03 -30.33 18.83
CA PRO A 450 10.45 -31.60 19.25
C PRO A 450 9.40 -32.12 18.25
N THR A 451 9.21 -33.44 18.19
CA THR A 451 8.21 -34.12 17.33
C THR A 451 6.78 -34.00 17.81
N HIS A 452 6.56 -33.90 19.11
CA HIS A 452 5.23 -33.90 19.73
C HIS A 452 5.14 -32.93 20.90
N GLY A 453 3.89 -32.59 21.24
CA GLY A 453 3.57 -31.65 22.30
C GLY A 453 3.96 -32.15 23.68
N ALA A 454 4.68 -31.31 24.43
CA ALA A 454 5.32 -31.70 25.69
C ALA A 454 5.05 -30.70 26.82
N SER A 455 5.40 -31.08 28.04
CA SER A 455 5.40 -30.17 29.19
C SER A 455 6.29 -28.94 28.94
N ARG A 456 6.04 -27.84 29.66
CA ARG A 456 6.88 -26.63 29.62
C ARG A 456 8.38 -26.95 29.79
N GLU A 457 8.69 -27.87 30.69
CA GLU A 457 10.07 -28.29 31.00
C GLU A 457 10.73 -29.00 29.81
N ALA A 458 10.00 -29.89 29.14
CA ALA A 458 10.49 -30.63 27.99
C ALA A 458 10.77 -29.69 26.79
N LEU A 459 9.88 -28.71 26.53
CA LEU A 459 10.12 -27.69 25.48
C LEU A 459 11.35 -26.82 25.79
N LEU A 460 11.54 -26.42 27.06
CA LEU A 460 12.73 -25.68 27.49
C LEU A 460 14.01 -26.51 27.33
N GLN A 461 13.95 -27.81 27.63
CA GLN A 461 15.09 -28.70 27.50
C GLN A 461 15.45 -28.95 26.03
N SER A 462 14.48 -29.19 25.15
CA SER A 462 14.72 -29.28 23.70
C SER A 462 15.33 -27.98 23.16
N ALA A 463 14.82 -26.81 23.55
CA ALA A 463 15.40 -25.53 23.14
C ALA A 463 16.84 -25.34 23.63
N ALA A 464 17.14 -25.79 24.85
CA ALA A 464 18.50 -25.79 25.39
C ALA A 464 19.43 -26.69 24.55
N THR A 465 18.99 -27.89 24.17
CA THR A 465 19.74 -28.81 23.30
C THR A 465 20.02 -28.18 21.94
N VAL A 466 19.00 -27.60 21.29
CA VAL A 466 19.17 -26.90 20.00
C VAL A 466 20.23 -25.81 20.12
N LYS A 467 20.14 -24.97 21.17
CA LYS A 467 21.11 -23.88 21.38
C LYS A 467 22.52 -24.40 21.66
N GLN A 468 22.64 -25.40 22.53
CA GLN A 468 23.92 -25.96 22.97
C GLN A 468 24.73 -26.50 21.79
N PHE A 469 24.09 -27.22 20.88
CA PHE A 469 24.78 -27.83 19.73
C PHE A 469 24.88 -26.92 18.50
N GLY A 470 24.28 -25.73 18.55
CA GLY A 470 24.41 -24.70 17.52
C GLY A 470 23.34 -24.75 16.44
N GLY A 471 22.17 -25.31 16.74
CA GLY A 471 21.00 -25.19 15.88
C GLY A 471 20.63 -23.73 15.67
N ALA A 472 20.19 -23.40 14.46
CA ALA A 472 19.95 -22.02 14.03
C ALA A 472 18.58 -21.51 14.45
N LEU A 473 17.61 -22.41 14.65
CA LEU A 473 16.21 -22.06 14.82
C LEU A 473 15.50 -23.13 15.65
N PHE A 474 14.53 -22.72 16.47
CA PHE A 474 13.66 -23.62 17.24
C PHE A 474 12.30 -23.80 16.55
N SER A 475 12.02 -25.02 16.11
CA SER A 475 10.77 -25.39 15.44
C SER A 475 9.73 -25.92 16.42
N LEU A 476 8.45 -25.60 16.23
CA LEU A 476 7.37 -26.27 16.95
C LEU A 476 6.80 -27.46 16.17
N PRO A 477 6.34 -28.52 16.87
CA PRO A 477 5.57 -29.57 16.24
C PRO A 477 4.20 -29.04 15.84
N LEU A 478 3.72 -29.53 14.70
CA LEU A 478 2.40 -29.20 14.16
C LEU A 478 1.27 -29.55 15.13
N THR A 479 1.34 -30.71 15.77
CA THR A 479 0.32 -31.22 16.69
C THR A 479 0.03 -30.28 17.84
N LEU A 480 1.07 -29.74 18.48
CA LEU A 480 0.93 -28.80 19.58
C LEU A 480 0.36 -27.45 19.12
N ALA A 481 0.60 -27.06 17.86
CA ALA A 481 -0.02 -25.87 17.29
C ALA A 481 -1.51 -26.09 16.96
N GLU A 482 -1.90 -27.28 16.52
CA GLU A 482 -3.30 -27.65 16.30
C GLU A 482 -4.08 -27.74 17.62
N GLU A 483 -3.49 -28.32 18.67
CA GLU A 483 -4.06 -28.35 20.02
C GLU A 483 -4.28 -26.94 20.61
N ALA A 484 -3.31 -26.04 20.40
CA ALA A 484 -3.42 -24.65 20.84
C ALA A 484 -4.46 -23.85 20.04
N GLN A 485 -4.75 -24.23 18.80
CA GLN A 485 -5.81 -23.62 17.99
C GLN A 485 -7.22 -24.05 18.44
N ALA A 486 -7.36 -25.25 19.02
CA ALA A 486 -8.64 -25.75 19.50
C ALA A 486 -9.12 -25.11 20.82
N ASN A 487 -8.24 -24.47 21.60
CA ASN A 487 -8.55 -23.87 22.89
C ASN A 487 -7.90 -22.49 23.07
N SER A 488 -8.72 -21.43 23.02
CA SER A 488 -8.27 -20.03 23.09
C SER A 488 -7.49 -19.69 24.36
N GLY A 489 -7.78 -20.33 25.50
CA GLY A 489 -7.04 -20.14 26.75
C GLY A 489 -5.65 -20.78 26.72
N ALA A 490 -5.53 -21.97 26.13
CA ALA A 490 -4.25 -22.66 25.96
C ALA A 490 -3.34 -21.94 24.95
N GLN A 491 -3.93 -21.27 23.95
CA GLN A 491 -3.20 -20.50 22.94
C GLN A 491 -2.36 -19.37 23.55
N GLN A 492 -2.94 -18.59 24.48
CA GLN A 492 -2.25 -17.48 25.15
C GLN A 492 -1.05 -18.00 25.97
N THR A 493 -1.26 -19.03 26.80
CA THR A 493 -0.24 -19.64 27.67
C THR A 493 0.89 -20.28 26.87
N LEU A 494 0.58 -21.01 25.80
CA LEU A 494 1.59 -21.55 24.90
C LEU A 494 2.42 -20.41 24.33
N THR A 495 1.76 -19.36 23.87
CA THR A 495 2.47 -18.29 23.21
C THR A 495 3.46 -17.55 24.12
N ASP A 496 3.08 -17.31 25.38
CA ASP A 496 3.98 -16.68 26.35
C ASP A 496 5.21 -17.56 26.64
N LEU A 497 5.01 -18.88 26.68
CA LEU A 497 6.10 -19.85 26.78
C LEU A 497 7.04 -19.80 25.56
N LEU A 498 6.50 -19.71 24.34
CA LEU A 498 7.31 -19.65 23.12
C LEU A 498 8.19 -18.40 23.11
N ARG A 499 7.63 -17.27 23.52
CA ARG A 499 8.37 -16.02 23.65
C ARG A 499 9.47 -16.10 24.72
N ASP A 500 9.20 -16.79 25.83
CA ASP A 500 10.20 -17.08 26.87
C ASP A 500 11.35 -17.93 26.31
N ILE A 501 11.04 -19.01 25.58
CA ILE A 501 12.04 -19.86 24.90
C ILE A 501 12.91 -19.05 23.93
N SER A 502 12.29 -18.29 23.03
CA SER A 502 13.01 -17.49 22.05
C SER A 502 13.97 -16.49 22.71
N ARG A 503 13.49 -15.74 23.70
CA ARG A 503 14.30 -14.74 24.42
C ARG A 503 15.43 -15.39 25.23
N ARG A 504 15.11 -16.47 25.95
CA ARG A 504 16.05 -17.14 26.85
C ARG A 504 17.21 -17.78 26.10
N TYR A 505 16.92 -18.44 24.97
CA TYR A 505 17.93 -19.17 24.21
C TYR A 505 18.44 -18.40 22.98
N GLN A 506 17.88 -17.22 22.69
CA GLN A 506 18.17 -16.43 21.48
C GLN A 506 18.06 -17.30 20.23
N LEU A 507 16.96 -18.06 20.14
CA LEU A 507 16.63 -18.89 19.00
C LEU A 507 15.40 -18.27 18.31
N PRO A 508 15.49 -17.98 17.01
CA PRO A 508 14.31 -17.66 16.22
C PRO A 508 13.27 -18.79 16.30
N LEU A 509 12.00 -18.43 16.23
CA LEU A 509 10.87 -19.37 16.30
C LEU A 509 10.28 -19.64 14.91
N LEU A 510 10.16 -20.93 14.57
CA LEU A 510 9.34 -21.39 13.46
C LEU A 510 8.01 -21.91 14.00
N LEU A 511 6.91 -21.27 13.59
CA LEU A 511 5.56 -21.64 14.00
C LEU A 511 4.73 -22.16 12.81
N PRO A 512 4.12 -23.34 12.92
CA PRO A 512 3.25 -23.88 11.87
C PRO A 512 1.91 -23.12 11.79
N VAL A 513 1.39 -22.97 10.58
CA VAL A 513 0.07 -22.36 10.30
C VAL A 513 -0.70 -23.21 9.30
N THR A 514 -1.91 -23.63 9.67
CA THR A 514 -2.80 -24.45 8.83
C THR A 514 -4.05 -23.70 8.37
N THR A 515 -4.39 -22.59 9.03
CA THR A 515 -5.61 -21.80 8.78
C THR A 515 -5.34 -20.29 8.82
N THR A 516 -6.19 -19.51 8.15
CA THR A 516 -6.08 -18.04 8.12
C THR A 516 -6.44 -17.38 9.45
N THR A 517 -7.28 -18.02 10.27
CA THR A 517 -7.85 -17.46 11.51
C THR A 517 -6.80 -16.95 12.49
N HIS A 518 -5.68 -17.66 12.63
CA HIS A 518 -4.63 -17.33 13.61
C HIS A 518 -3.36 -16.76 13.00
N LEU A 519 -3.33 -16.60 11.68
CA LEU A 519 -2.14 -16.18 10.94
C LEU A 519 -1.57 -14.86 11.47
N THR A 520 -2.40 -13.83 11.64
CA THR A 520 -1.95 -12.50 12.10
C THR A 520 -1.35 -12.57 13.51
N THR A 521 -1.98 -13.32 14.41
CA THR A 521 -1.52 -13.50 15.80
C THR A 521 -0.20 -14.27 15.85
N LEU A 522 -0.02 -15.30 15.02
CA LEU A 522 1.20 -16.08 14.94
C LEU A 522 2.33 -15.31 14.25
N ALA A 523 2.04 -14.58 13.16
CA ALA A 523 2.99 -13.76 12.41
C ALA A 523 3.62 -12.61 13.23
N ALA A 524 2.92 -12.14 14.26
CA ALA A 524 3.40 -11.15 15.22
C ALA A 524 4.39 -11.72 16.25
N LYS A 525 4.62 -13.05 16.25
CA LYS A 525 5.33 -13.77 17.31
C LYS A 525 6.32 -14.80 16.79
N ALA A 526 6.13 -15.28 15.57
CA ALA A 526 7.06 -16.11 14.84
C ALA A 526 8.14 -15.25 14.17
N ASP A 527 9.33 -15.82 14.06
CA ASP A 527 10.38 -15.32 13.16
C ASP A 527 10.28 -15.95 11.77
N LEU A 528 9.65 -17.13 11.67
CA LEU A 528 9.35 -17.86 10.45
C LEU A 528 8.00 -18.58 10.57
N LEU A 529 7.11 -18.39 9.60
CA LEU A 529 5.88 -19.16 9.49
C LEU A 529 6.12 -20.42 8.67
N TYR A 530 5.58 -21.56 9.08
CA TYR A 530 5.68 -22.81 8.32
C TYR A 530 4.30 -23.24 7.82
N ILE A 531 4.15 -23.36 6.50
CA ILE A 531 2.96 -23.90 5.86
C ILE A 531 3.23 -25.39 5.59
N PRO A 532 2.58 -26.30 6.32
CA PRO A 532 2.83 -27.73 6.18
C PRO A 532 2.25 -28.29 4.88
N PRO A 533 2.65 -29.50 4.46
CA PRO A 533 2.22 -30.09 3.18
C PRO A 533 0.70 -30.11 2.98
N GLN A 534 -0.08 -30.46 4.01
CA GLN A 534 -1.55 -30.51 3.90
C GLN A 534 -2.22 -29.15 3.70
N ALA A 535 -1.51 -28.04 3.97
CA ALA A 535 -2.03 -26.69 3.84
C ALA A 535 -1.62 -26.01 2.52
N MET A 536 -0.79 -26.66 1.69
CA MET A 536 -0.29 -26.09 0.42
C MET A 536 -1.37 -25.90 -0.66
N HIS A 537 -2.51 -26.59 -0.54
CA HIS A 537 -3.65 -26.40 -1.43
C HIS A 537 -4.61 -25.31 -0.94
N ASN A 538 -4.39 -24.76 0.25
CA ASN A 538 -5.23 -23.71 0.80
C ASN A 538 -4.80 -22.34 0.23
N THR A 539 -5.37 -21.98 -0.91
CA THR A 539 -5.09 -20.71 -1.59
C THR A 539 -5.35 -19.51 -0.69
N ALA A 540 -6.44 -19.51 0.09
CA ALA A 540 -6.74 -18.43 1.03
C ALA A 540 -5.63 -18.24 2.08
N LEU A 541 -5.08 -19.33 2.62
CA LEU A 541 -3.94 -19.28 3.54
C LEU A 541 -2.69 -18.76 2.85
N LEU A 542 -2.35 -19.25 1.65
CA LEU A 542 -1.18 -18.79 0.90
C LEU A 542 -1.26 -17.31 0.57
N HIS A 543 -2.44 -16.85 0.13
CA HIS A 543 -2.69 -15.43 -0.12
C HIS A 543 -2.54 -14.61 1.16
N ALA A 544 -3.11 -15.06 2.27
CA ALA A 544 -3.00 -14.37 3.54
C ALA A 544 -1.55 -14.35 4.06
N ALA A 545 -0.81 -15.46 3.96
CA ALA A 545 0.59 -15.55 4.36
C ALA A 545 1.49 -14.60 3.56
N GLY A 546 1.19 -14.44 2.27
CA GLY A 546 1.84 -13.48 1.40
C GLY A 546 1.56 -12.01 1.72
N LYS A 547 0.51 -11.71 2.48
CA LYS A 547 0.21 -10.37 3.03
C LYS A 547 0.91 -10.11 4.37
N THR A 548 1.57 -11.11 4.96
CA THR A 548 2.31 -10.92 6.20
C THR A 548 3.76 -10.51 5.91
N PRO A 549 4.38 -9.68 6.77
CA PRO A 549 5.80 -9.37 6.63
C PRO A 549 6.71 -10.50 7.18
N CYS A 550 6.13 -11.59 7.72
CA CYS A 550 6.91 -12.69 8.32
C CYS A 550 7.46 -13.57 7.22
N PRO A 551 8.74 -13.97 7.26
CA PRO A 551 9.23 -15.02 6.39
C PRO A 551 8.29 -16.24 6.42
N VAL A 552 8.09 -16.87 5.27
CA VAL A 552 7.22 -18.05 5.13
C VAL A 552 8.02 -19.19 4.52
N MET A 553 8.00 -20.34 5.18
CA MET A 553 8.51 -21.60 4.68
C MET A 553 7.37 -22.47 4.15
N LEU A 554 7.45 -22.86 2.88
CA LEU A 554 6.44 -23.62 2.15
C LEU A 554 6.89 -25.08 2.01
N SER A 555 6.20 -26.01 2.67
CA SER A 555 6.55 -27.43 2.62
C SER A 555 5.88 -28.13 1.46
N ARG A 556 6.65 -28.75 0.56
CA ARG A 556 6.15 -29.44 -0.63
C ARG A 556 5.04 -30.44 -0.29
N ALA A 557 3.89 -30.32 -0.97
CA ALA A 557 2.87 -31.38 -0.91
C ALA A 557 3.32 -32.60 -1.73
N PRO A 558 2.96 -33.84 -1.34
CA PRO A 558 3.48 -35.04 -1.99
C PRO A 558 3.16 -35.14 -3.49
N ASP A 559 2.09 -34.50 -3.94
CA ASP A 559 1.60 -34.43 -5.31
C ASP A 559 2.16 -33.26 -6.13
N MET A 560 2.94 -32.36 -5.52
CA MET A 560 3.53 -31.20 -6.22
C MET A 560 4.87 -31.55 -6.88
N ASP A 561 5.07 -31.09 -8.12
CA ASP A 561 6.38 -31.02 -8.76
C ASP A 561 7.13 -29.70 -8.44
N ASN A 562 8.35 -29.53 -8.95
CA ASN A 562 9.12 -28.29 -8.71
C ASN A 562 8.42 -27.06 -9.31
N ALA A 563 7.77 -27.22 -10.47
CA ALA A 563 7.10 -26.12 -11.15
C ALA A 563 5.87 -25.65 -10.35
N ALA A 564 5.07 -26.58 -9.84
CA ALA A 564 3.94 -26.30 -8.97
C ALA A 564 4.37 -25.64 -7.66
N LEU A 565 5.44 -26.14 -7.03
CA LEU A 565 5.97 -25.54 -5.79
C LEU A 565 6.44 -24.09 -6.01
N LEU A 566 7.16 -23.83 -7.12
CA LEU A 566 7.59 -22.47 -7.49
C LEU A 566 6.40 -21.56 -7.83
N ALA A 567 5.35 -22.08 -8.48
CA ALA A 567 4.13 -21.32 -8.75
C ALA A 567 3.40 -20.91 -7.46
N VAL A 568 3.32 -21.82 -6.48
CA VAL A 568 2.77 -21.52 -5.14
C VAL A 568 3.62 -20.46 -4.43
N ALA A 569 4.94 -20.58 -4.47
CA ALA A 569 5.84 -19.57 -3.91
C ALA A 569 5.65 -18.20 -4.56
N ASN A 570 5.48 -18.15 -5.88
CA ASN A 570 5.18 -16.92 -6.62
C ASN A 570 3.80 -16.35 -6.26
N THR A 571 2.82 -17.21 -5.91
CA THR A 571 1.52 -16.75 -5.38
C THR A 571 1.71 -16.00 -4.07
N VAL A 572 2.49 -16.54 -3.13
CA VAL A 572 2.82 -15.85 -1.86
C VAL A 572 3.54 -14.52 -2.12
N ARG A 573 4.53 -14.52 -3.03
CA ARG A 573 5.30 -13.31 -3.39
C ARG A 573 4.46 -12.25 -4.09
N SER A 574 3.48 -12.65 -4.90
CA SER A 574 2.57 -11.74 -5.59
C SER A 574 1.71 -10.91 -4.62
N GLN A 575 1.53 -11.40 -3.39
CA GLN A 575 0.80 -10.69 -2.34
C GLN A 575 1.69 -9.72 -1.54
N GLY A 576 3.01 -9.78 -1.74
CA GLY A 576 3.97 -8.80 -1.27
C GLY A 576 5.12 -9.36 -0.42
N ASN A 577 4.98 -10.58 0.10
CA ASN A 577 6.01 -11.21 0.93
C ASN A 577 7.14 -11.83 0.10
N GLN A 578 8.31 -11.19 0.13
CA GLN A 578 9.49 -11.63 -0.63
C GLN A 578 10.38 -12.60 0.15
N GLN A 579 10.07 -12.86 1.43
CA GLN A 579 10.87 -13.68 2.34
C GLN A 579 10.34 -15.13 2.34
N VAL A 580 10.41 -15.79 1.19
CA VAL A 580 9.92 -17.17 1.03
C VAL A 580 11.06 -18.18 1.08
N ILE A 581 10.86 -19.29 1.77
CA ILE A 581 11.76 -20.44 1.85
C ILE A 581 10.99 -21.66 1.34
N LEU A 582 11.62 -22.50 0.53
CA LEU A 582 11.04 -23.77 0.09
C LEU A 582 11.51 -24.89 1.02
N CYS A 583 10.61 -25.76 1.44
CA CYS A 583 10.92 -26.95 2.22
C CYS A 583 10.60 -28.20 1.40
N GLU A 584 11.64 -28.95 1.07
CA GLU A 584 11.57 -30.22 0.34
C GLU A 584 11.26 -31.36 1.31
N THR A 585 10.13 -32.01 1.07
CA THR A 585 9.55 -33.09 1.90
C THR A 585 9.34 -34.39 1.12
N GLY A 586 9.85 -34.46 -0.10
CA GLY A 586 9.70 -35.59 -1.01
C GLY A 586 8.43 -35.51 -1.86
N SER A 587 8.33 -36.42 -2.82
CA SER A 587 7.17 -36.56 -3.71
C SER A 587 6.66 -38.01 -3.69
N GLN A 588 5.34 -38.18 -3.79
CA GLN A 588 4.71 -39.48 -3.84
C GLN A 588 4.68 -39.96 -5.31
N ARG A 589 5.64 -40.81 -5.66
CA ARG A 589 5.77 -41.37 -7.02
C ARG A 589 5.28 -42.82 -7.15
N THR A 590 5.01 -43.47 -6.03
CA THR A 590 4.64 -44.89 -5.91
C THR A 590 3.42 -45.04 -4.99
N THR A 591 2.81 -46.22 -4.95
CA THR A 591 1.72 -46.58 -4.03
C THR A 591 2.19 -46.79 -2.58
N GLU A 592 3.41 -46.36 -2.23
CA GLU A 592 3.96 -46.49 -0.89
C GLU A 592 3.38 -45.44 0.07
N SER A 593 3.43 -45.76 1.36
CA SER A 593 2.88 -44.94 2.45
C SER A 593 3.69 -43.68 2.74
N ALA A 594 4.99 -43.68 2.45
CA ALA A 594 5.89 -42.54 2.72
C ALA A 594 6.33 -41.87 1.40
N PRO A 595 6.51 -40.54 1.38
CA PRO A 595 7.02 -39.85 0.20
C PRO A 595 8.47 -40.30 -0.10
N SER A 596 8.82 -40.33 -1.38
CA SER A 596 10.18 -40.65 -1.83
C SER A 596 10.99 -39.36 -2.05
N TRP A 597 12.28 -39.38 -1.69
CA TRP A 597 13.18 -38.26 -1.95
C TRP A 597 14.04 -38.51 -3.18
N ASP A 598 13.93 -37.63 -4.17
CA ASP A 598 14.74 -37.65 -5.38
C ASP A 598 15.76 -36.50 -5.35
N LEU A 599 17.02 -36.87 -5.12
CA LEU A 599 18.14 -35.94 -5.00
C LEU A 599 18.33 -35.08 -6.26
N VAL A 600 18.06 -35.62 -7.46
CA VAL A 600 18.20 -34.89 -8.72
C VAL A 600 17.18 -33.75 -8.76
N THR A 601 15.93 -34.01 -8.36
CA THR A 601 14.90 -32.96 -8.34
C THR A 601 15.18 -31.89 -7.30
N THR A 602 15.78 -32.24 -6.15
CA THR A 602 16.21 -31.24 -5.16
C THR A 602 17.35 -30.38 -5.68
N ALA A 603 18.36 -30.98 -6.34
CA ALA A 603 19.45 -30.20 -6.94
C ALA A 603 18.94 -29.24 -8.02
N GLN A 604 17.99 -29.69 -8.85
CA GLN A 604 17.31 -28.84 -9.83
C GLN A 604 16.52 -27.72 -9.15
N LEU A 605 15.81 -28.01 -8.06
CA LEU A 605 15.08 -26.99 -7.31
C LEU A 605 16.03 -25.91 -6.77
N CYS A 606 17.18 -26.30 -6.19
CA CYS A 606 18.18 -25.38 -5.69
C CYS A 606 18.80 -24.50 -6.79
N GLN A 607 18.90 -24.99 -8.03
CA GLN A 607 19.38 -24.22 -9.19
C GLN A 607 18.31 -23.29 -9.78
N GLN A 608 17.04 -23.72 -9.79
CA GLN A 608 15.93 -22.98 -10.39
C GLN A 608 15.35 -21.90 -9.45
N ALA A 609 15.37 -22.15 -8.14
CA ALA A 609 14.78 -21.26 -7.16
C ALA A 609 15.66 -20.03 -6.91
N ASP A 610 15.08 -18.83 -7.01
CA ASP A 610 15.73 -17.57 -6.59
C ASP A 610 15.61 -17.34 -5.06
N MET A 611 15.28 -18.37 -4.30
CA MET A 611 15.00 -18.33 -2.87
C MET A 611 15.56 -19.57 -2.15
N PRO A 612 15.79 -19.50 -0.82
CA PRO A 612 16.42 -20.60 -0.10
C PRO A 612 15.60 -21.88 -0.08
N VAL A 613 16.30 -23.00 -0.17
CA VAL A 613 15.73 -24.36 -0.10
C VAL A 613 16.24 -25.06 1.16
N VAL A 614 15.33 -25.63 1.94
CA VAL A 614 15.56 -26.45 3.14
C VAL A 614 15.04 -27.85 2.88
N VAL A 615 15.71 -28.89 3.37
CA VAL A 615 15.24 -30.28 3.24
C VAL A 615 14.78 -30.82 4.59
N ALA A 616 13.66 -31.53 4.63
CA ALA A 616 13.13 -32.16 5.85
C ALA A 616 13.24 -33.70 5.74
N PRO A 617 14.43 -34.28 6.02
CA PRO A 617 14.69 -35.69 5.74
C PRO A 617 13.87 -36.67 6.56
N SER A 618 13.41 -36.27 7.76
CA SER A 618 12.58 -37.11 8.63
C SER A 618 11.19 -37.42 8.07
N VAL A 619 10.76 -36.73 7.00
CA VAL A 619 9.45 -36.95 6.37
C VAL A 619 9.46 -38.16 5.43
N PHE A 620 10.62 -38.48 4.85
CA PHE A 620 10.79 -39.59 3.90
C PHE A 620 11.78 -40.66 4.38
N ALA A 621 12.34 -40.51 5.58
CA ALA A 621 13.21 -41.51 6.19
C ALA A 621 12.65 -41.96 7.54
N SER A 622 12.29 -43.23 7.64
CA SER A 622 11.80 -43.84 8.88
C SER A 622 12.92 -44.31 9.81
N ASP A 623 14.13 -44.55 9.27
CA ASP A 623 15.31 -44.96 10.06
C ASP A 623 16.19 -43.74 10.42
N THR A 624 16.21 -43.39 11.70
CA THR A 624 17.00 -42.29 12.25
C THR A 624 18.49 -42.38 11.91
N ARG A 625 19.04 -43.60 11.73
CA ARG A 625 20.46 -43.81 11.39
C ARG A 625 20.83 -43.26 10.02
N LEU A 626 19.84 -43.06 9.13
CA LEU A 626 20.06 -42.50 7.79
C LEU A 626 20.12 -40.97 7.80
N LEU A 627 19.60 -40.30 8.83
CA LEU A 627 19.51 -38.84 8.87
C LEU A 627 20.86 -38.13 8.66
N PRO A 628 21.99 -38.56 9.27
CA PRO A 628 23.29 -37.92 9.02
C PRO A 628 23.70 -37.96 7.54
N THR A 629 23.50 -39.11 6.88
CA THR A 629 23.81 -39.27 5.45
C THR A 629 22.91 -38.40 4.58
N LEU A 630 21.62 -38.35 4.87
CA LEU A 630 20.66 -37.54 4.12
C LEU A 630 20.91 -36.03 4.29
N VAL A 631 21.34 -35.59 5.47
CA VAL A 631 21.71 -34.19 5.73
C VAL A 631 22.95 -33.78 4.92
N GLN A 632 23.96 -34.65 4.83
CA GLN A 632 25.12 -34.40 3.96
C GLN A 632 24.72 -34.39 2.48
N ALA A 633 23.85 -35.31 2.05
CA ALA A 633 23.33 -35.32 0.69
C ALA A 633 22.56 -34.03 0.35
N ALA A 634 21.73 -33.52 1.27
CA ALA A 634 21.00 -32.27 1.09
C ALA A 634 21.96 -31.07 0.93
N ARG A 635 22.99 -31.00 1.78
CA ARG A 635 24.05 -29.98 1.67
C ARG A 635 24.79 -30.08 0.33
N SER A 636 25.14 -31.28 -0.11
CA SER A 636 25.80 -31.52 -1.40
C SER A 636 24.90 -31.20 -2.61
N ALA A 637 23.58 -31.35 -2.46
CA ALA A 637 22.60 -30.96 -3.50
C ALA A 637 22.37 -29.44 -3.58
N GLY A 638 23.06 -28.63 -2.77
CA GLY A 638 22.93 -27.18 -2.76
C GLY A 638 21.80 -26.64 -1.89
N ALA A 639 21.22 -27.47 -1.01
CA ALA A 639 20.28 -26.96 -0.02
C ALA A 639 20.98 -26.03 0.98
N HIS A 640 20.24 -25.04 1.47
CA HIS A 640 20.73 -24.02 2.40
C HIS A 640 20.57 -24.45 3.87
N GLY A 641 19.77 -25.48 4.12
CA GLY A 641 19.59 -26.02 5.46
C GLY A 641 18.74 -27.27 5.51
N VAL A 642 18.52 -27.77 6.73
CA VAL A 642 17.65 -28.91 7.02
C VAL A 642 16.74 -28.64 8.20
N LEU A 643 15.55 -29.25 8.17
CA LEU A 643 14.62 -29.31 9.30
C LEU A 643 14.68 -30.70 9.93
N LEU A 644 15.09 -30.77 11.20
CA LEU A 644 15.33 -32.02 11.91
C LEU A 644 14.50 -32.09 13.21
N PRO A 645 13.66 -33.12 13.38
CA PRO A 645 12.97 -33.34 14.64
C PRO A 645 13.92 -33.89 15.73
N LEU A 646 13.64 -33.51 16.97
CA LEU A 646 14.31 -33.98 18.18
C LEU A 646 13.37 -34.82 19.03
N ALA A 647 13.88 -35.95 19.53
CA ALA A 647 13.21 -36.73 20.55
C ALA A 647 13.23 -35.99 21.90
N LEU A 648 12.18 -36.16 22.70
CA LEU A 648 12.12 -35.54 24.02
C LEU A 648 12.98 -36.32 25.04
N PRO A 649 13.47 -35.64 26.09
CA PRO A 649 14.21 -36.29 27.18
C PRO A 649 13.33 -37.34 27.87
N GLY A 650 13.73 -38.61 27.85
CA GLY A 650 13.00 -39.72 28.49
C GLY A 650 12.15 -40.58 27.54
N ASP A 651 12.05 -40.23 26.26
CA ASP A 651 11.47 -41.09 25.22
C ASP A 651 12.45 -42.22 24.86
N ALA A 652 12.62 -43.19 25.77
CA ALA A 652 13.46 -44.37 25.55
C ALA A 652 12.77 -45.45 24.69
N SER A 653 11.54 -45.20 24.19
CA SER A 653 10.68 -46.20 23.58
C SER A 653 10.11 -45.80 22.21
N ILE A 654 10.97 -45.34 21.29
CA ILE A 654 10.62 -45.36 19.85
C ILE A 654 11.62 -46.28 19.15
N THR A 655 11.58 -47.56 19.53
CA THR A 655 12.13 -48.65 18.72
C THR A 655 10.94 -49.38 18.12
N ALA A 656 10.72 -49.16 16.83
CA ALA A 656 9.83 -49.91 15.94
C ALA A 656 8.31 -49.94 16.29
N GLU A 657 7.47 -49.72 15.28
CA GLU A 657 6.02 -50.06 15.22
C GLU A 657 4.95 -49.03 15.61
N THR A 658 5.22 -47.73 15.55
CA THR A 658 4.15 -46.74 15.28
C THR A 658 4.60 -45.78 14.18
N ASP A 659 3.66 -45.10 13.50
CA ASP A 659 3.87 -44.11 12.42
C ASP A 659 4.68 -42.87 12.89
N SER A 660 5.86 -43.09 13.48
CA SER A 660 6.67 -42.09 14.14
C SER A 660 7.74 -41.58 13.18
N THR A 661 7.70 -40.28 12.89
CA THR A 661 8.77 -39.55 12.20
C THR A 661 10.13 -39.81 12.86
N ALA A 662 11.16 -40.15 12.08
CA ALA A 662 12.50 -40.39 12.61
C ALA A 662 13.05 -39.14 13.32
N ALA A 663 13.36 -39.25 14.60
CA ALA A 663 13.83 -38.14 15.45
C ALA A 663 15.18 -38.44 16.10
N LEU A 664 16.02 -37.41 16.23
CA LEU A 664 17.34 -37.52 16.84
C LEU A 664 17.25 -37.27 18.35
N ASP A 665 17.92 -38.11 19.15
CA ASP A 665 18.20 -37.75 20.54
C ASP A 665 19.26 -36.64 20.64
N ALA A 666 19.47 -36.12 21.84
CA ALA A 666 20.41 -35.02 22.06
C ALA A 666 21.87 -35.36 21.70
N LEU A 667 22.28 -36.62 21.84
CA LEU A 667 23.64 -37.06 21.58
C LEU A 667 23.87 -37.19 20.06
N ALA A 668 22.97 -37.89 19.37
CA ALA A 668 22.99 -38.04 17.92
C ALA A 668 22.87 -36.68 17.20
N PHE A 669 22.07 -35.76 17.73
CA PHE A 669 22.00 -34.38 17.23
C PHE A 669 23.35 -33.65 17.42
N GLY A 670 23.98 -33.80 18.59
CA GLY A 670 25.29 -33.21 18.85
C GLY A 670 26.39 -33.73 17.93
N GLU A 671 26.44 -35.03 17.70
CA GLU A 671 27.37 -35.68 16.76
C GLU A 671 27.17 -35.18 15.33
N LEU A 672 25.92 -35.14 14.86
CA LEU A 672 25.59 -34.60 13.54
C LEU A 672 26.05 -33.15 13.39
N MET A 673 25.77 -32.30 14.37
CA MET A 673 26.17 -30.89 14.34
C MET A 673 27.70 -30.71 14.30
N GLN A 674 28.47 -31.60 14.91
CA GLN A 674 29.94 -31.57 14.80
C GLN A 674 30.42 -31.88 13.39
N THR A 675 29.76 -32.79 12.66
CA THR A 675 30.12 -33.11 11.26
C THR A 675 29.79 -31.99 10.26
N LEU A 676 28.97 -31.03 10.66
CA LEU A 676 28.54 -29.91 9.82
C LEU A 676 29.36 -28.63 10.04
N ARG A 677 30.16 -28.57 11.11
CA ARG A 677 31.15 -27.51 11.36
C ARG A 677 32.38 -27.73 10.49
#